data_AF-A0A669QXE2-F1
#
_entry.id   AF-A0A669QXE2-F1
#
_cell.length_a   1.000
_cell.length_b   1.000
_cell.length_c   1.000
_cell.angle_alpha   90.00
_cell.angle_beta   90.00
_cell.angle_gamma   90.00
#
_symmetry.space_group_name_H-M   'P 1'
#
loop_
_entity.id
_entity.type
_entity.pdbx_description
1 polymer ?
#
loop_
_entity_poly.entity_id
_entity_poly.type
_entity_poly.pdbx_seq_one_letter_code
_entity_poly.pdbx_strand_id
1 'polypeptide(L)'
;MDALNQPPAERPAWSTNSSSSGMGDPFLGIHSTDCSLQEKDEKLLSLEKEISRLSAFEAESKQKDTVIRDLQGELASMAKSMVAVRNDVELTQRLLTFEREIRAKTEEIKALKEQISSLQKGSSEVFSHSLQERDLEMRSLRRESEKLKRDHALITGLVTSLQREIAVKEQKIQQLKQEVEKTKKANREKDNQLAAVSAKCSRIKEEMKRELGEREMAAYQTRIGELECELKGLQEEVQKYHSEQKAIQTQLAEKAKVEEELKSTCKRKSLQLQEMGRRERLLKSDVDRAQGQLESFKSQVMRVCSPQAAGEAGKAITVQQVVKKVQHIWEENQQSQAREKCLQEEISSKLLKEKEMTENVEVFKKSLRELQVFLRASFCSSSLRSELSKLEAVLVDPLVLDIHAAVVEITHVVLSWLEEAEQLLASMGLELPTSKKGLTACLKRLLEKYQETEQRNEMLQAQLEEVQESRDALLQENLEELKAKHEQDLQIKINQIILEKEEEKEKILESTVLKEKEKHKQCLDEEKKRIQGLESCLRSMAEIIEGKSKEQEVMDLKLQEAVHDLEETTAREMMLKQQVLMQDEQLKILQDEREVLKWKMQEEIAEYKEQIKQHSRTIVALEDRLLEAEQQQKALKEENVVLVERIKGLQDDACRSTSGASQEAKESHCCGLEELAAMQSILQAKEAAIVGLTKELSETRARMSDMRGELSEKQKAELEQSLHRVKSQECELGMLRGKLLKMSDLVAKKDRELQAAAAELRKAQEDCRALKDASQRMAEELEMLTQAQAIPATPEESSEQELALDLANLGVRCRGLRHEETIQRQKEGLAELRERIKVLEKTQTAAVMGRASELLVVQKAALPEKVAQKAGLKVEPAPLPGAEFKCSKCLGQLPDGSSRGAVSMEVLEDSELSERMYLDLICALGRLMNMKELEGMQPMEHLPQEEREKVGQQRQRELGLLYERISKLKDRLERKEERIQEYEASIEQLRLNQESLQTCQKEMLRLEDEVYRAAEEKALLREALERMKAELGQEKRLNQAARQRKSLAENGEKRKEKELPNRARSSKERGGKPRAQQPSLLVKVKSKERVVGELKVMGST
;
A
#
# COMPACT_ATOMS: atom_id res chain seq x y z
N MET A 1 15.80 -78.22 -2.80
CA MET A 1 14.45 -78.59 -2.31
C MET A 1 13.51 -78.79 -3.50
N ASP A 2 13.88 -79.54 -4.54
CA ASP A 2 14.17 -81.00 -4.59
C ASP A 2 12.88 -81.83 -4.51
N ALA A 3 12.70 -82.67 -5.52
CA ALA A 3 11.63 -83.65 -5.62
C ALA A 3 12.24 -84.99 -6.07
N LEU A 4 11.55 -86.11 -5.75
CA LEU A 4 11.82 -87.48 -6.22
C LEU A 4 13.15 -88.09 -5.73
N ASN A 5 13.14 -89.14 -4.91
CA ASN A 5 12.76 -90.49 -5.36
C ASN A 5 12.42 -91.49 -4.22
N GLN A 6 11.88 -92.64 -4.63
CA GLN A 6 11.40 -93.83 -3.90
C GLN A 6 11.34 -95.02 -4.91
N PRO A 7 11.01 -96.29 -4.58
CA PRO A 7 10.93 -97.00 -3.28
C PRO A 7 11.76 -98.35 -3.25
N PRO A 8 11.24 -99.60 -3.03
CA PRO A 8 11.35 -100.33 -1.73
C PRO A 8 11.78 -101.83 -1.73
N ALA A 9 11.76 -102.43 -0.51
CA ALA A 9 11.26 -103.79 -0.14
C ALA A 9 12.16 -105.07 0.01
N GLU A 10 12.15 -105.61 1.25
CA GLU A 10 11.96 -107.01 1.74
C GLU A 10 12.75 -108.28 1.29
N ARG A 11 13.46 -108.88 2.29
CA ARG A 11 13.60 -110.34 2.63
C ARG A 11 14.43 -111.29 1.68
N PRO A 12 14.44 -112.66 1.83
CA PRO A 12 15.39 -113.33 2.75
C PRO A 12 16.12 -114.65 2.28
N ALA A 13 17.20 -115.00 2.99
CA ALA A 13 17.68 -116.36 3.41
C ALA A 13 18.09 -117.51 2.44
N TRP A 14 19.18 -118.22 2.82
CA TRP A 14 19.55 -119.65 2.56
C TRP A 14 20.01 -120.05 1.13
N SER A 15 20.86 -121.08 0.85
CA SER A 15 21.66 -122.02 1.68
C SER A 15 22.73 -122.85 0.87
N THR A 16 23.42 -123.80 1.55
CA THR A 16 24.21 -125.00 1.08
C THR A 16 25.67 -124.84 0.56
N ASN A 17 26.62 -125.79 0.74
CA ASN A 17 26.56 -127.23 1.13
C ASN A 17 27.87 -127.86 1.78
N SER A 18 27.74 -128.88 2.68
CA SER A 18 28.63 -130.08 3.03
C SER A 18 30.17 -129.98 3.32
N SER A 19 30.91 -130.73 4.21
CA SER A 19 30.77 -131.71 5.38
C SER A 19 32.18 -132.36 5.73
N SER A 20 32.61 -133.13 6.80
CA SER A 20 32.27 -133.50 8.22
C SER A 20 33.30 -134.53 8.88
N SER A 21 33.30 -134.81 10.23
CA SER A 21 34.01 -135.91 11.04
C SER A 21 35.46 -135.65 11.64
N GLY A 22 36.13 -136.25 12.70
CA GLY A 22 36.14 -137.51 13.56
C GLY A 22 37.15 -137.62 14.85
N MET A 23 37.95 -138.75 15.17
CA MET A 23 38.83 -139.14 16.43
C MET A 23 40.04 -140.28 16.40
N GLY A 24 40.88 -140.67 17.49
CA GLY A 24 41.94 -141.84 17.61
C GLY A 24 42.95 -142.12 18.90
N ASP A 25 43.82 -143.23 19.04
CA ASP A 25 44.53 -143.86 20.31
C ASP A 25 45.99 -144.67 20.33
N PRO A 26 46.65 -145.21 21.48
CA PRO A 26 48.12 -145.74 21.70
C PRO A 26 48.58 -147.07 22.57
N PHE A 27 49.94 -147.41 22.86
CA PHE A 27 50.71 -148.34 23.89
C PHE A 27 51.80 -149.46 23.40
N LEU A 28 52.77 -150.29 24.04
CA LEU A 28 53.68 -150.57 25.29
C LEU A 28 54.81 -151.78 25.17
N GLY A 29 55.81 -152.12 26.10
CA GLY A 29 56.82 -153.33 26.08
C GLY A 29 58.05 -153.61 27.13
N ILE A 30 58.78 -154.81 27.22
CA ILE A 30 59.84 -155.40 28.25
C ILE A 30 60.74 -156.65 27.69
N HIS A 31 61.88 -157.41 28.07
CA HIS A 31 63.25 -157.59 28.84
C HIS A 31 64.05 -158.94 28.34
N SER A 32 65.14 -159.73 28.76
CA SER A 32 66.24 -160.07 29.81
C SER A 32 67.30 -161.19 29.25
N THR A 33 68.41 -161.94 29.72
CA THR A 33 69.43 -162.23 30.86
C THR A 33 70.68 -163.23 30.48
N ASP A 34 71.59 -163.71 31.42
CA ASP A 34 73.02 -164.38 31.37
C ASP A 34 73.26 -165.98 31.25
N CYS A 35 74.39 -166.79 31.46
CA CYS A 35 75.79 -166.84 32.10
C CYS A 35 76.81 -168.06 31.68
N SER A 36 77.96 -168.43 32.36
CA SER A 36 79.06 -169.49 32.03
C SER A 36 79.93 -170.12 33.25
N LEU A 37 81.09 -170.89 33.35
CA LEU A 37 82.28 -171.53 32.57
C LEU A 37 83.26 -172.49 33.44
N GLN A 38 83.99 -173.61 33.01
CA GLN A 38 85.11 -174.38 33.78
C GLN A 38 86.01 -175.54 33.05
N GLU A 39 87.24 -175.98 33.56
CA GLU A 39 87.95 -177.38 33.59
C GLU A 39 89.46 -177.64 33.05
N LYS A 40 90.25 -178.75 33.39
CA LYS A 40 91.76 -178.95 33.12
C LYS A 40 92.55 -180.27 32.63
N ASP A 41 92.62 -181.55 33.17
CA ASP A 41 93.94 -182.34 33.26
C ASP A 41 94.58 -183.53 32.37
N GLU A 42 94.19 -184.85 32.21
CA GLU A 42 94.82 -186.04 31.46
C GLU A 42 94.95 -185.86 29.91
N LYS A 43 95.18 -184.61 29.54
CA LYS A 43 94.78 -183.94 28.34
C LYS A 43 95.93 -183.82 27.35
N LEU A 44 96.44 -184.97 26.92
CA LEU A 44 97.37 -185.05 25.79
C LEU A 44 96.98 -186.16 24.82
N LEU A 45 97.13 -187.43 25.20
CA LEU A 45 96.84 -188.58 24.31
C LEU A 45 95.35 -188.93 24.15
N SER A 46 94.51 -188.62 25.16
CA SER A 46 93.05 -188.78 25.04
C SER A 46 92.43 -187.64 24.22
N LEU A 47 93.00 -186.43 24.32
CA LEU A 47 92.66 -185.31 23.44
C LEU A 47 93.07 -185.61 21.99
N GLU A 48 94.29 -186.08 21.75
CA GLU A 48 94.79 -186.43 20.42
C GLU A 48 93.87 -187.41 19.67
N LYS A 49 93.21 -188.33 20.40
CA LYS A 49 92.12 -189.13 19.84
C LYS A 49 90.89 -188.29 19.55
N GLU A 50 90.12 -187.93 20.57
CA GLU A 50 88.70 -187.64 20.37
C GLU A 50 88.34 -186.16 20.22
N ILE A 51 89.35 -185.30 20.08
CA ILE A 51 89.26 -184.10 19.22
C ILE A 51 88.76 -184.50 17.81
N SER A 52 89.07 -185.71 17.33
CA SER A 52 88.49 -186.26 16.08
C SER A 52 86.96 -186.30 16.07
N ARG A 53 86.29 -186.63 17.19
CA ARG A 53 84.82 -186.49 17.30
C ARG A 53 84.36 -185.05 17.43
N LEU A 54 85.09 -184.21 18.17
CA LEU A 54 84.72 -182.81 18.36
C LEU A 54 84.74 -182.03 17.02
N SER A 55 85.63 -182.41 16.10
CA SER A 55 85.70 -181.83 14.75
C SER A 55 84.36 -181.81 13.99
N ALA A 56 83.49 -182.81 14.20
CA ALA A 56 82.20 -182.92 13.51
C ALA A 56 81.17 -181.88 14.00
N PHE A 57 81.09 -181.63 15.31
CA PHE A 57 80.20 -180.60 15.87
C PHE A 57 80.80 -179.20 15.77
N GLU A 58 82.13 -179.09 15.77
CA GLU A 58 82.81 -177.83 15.46
C GLU A 58 82.53 -177.39 14.00
N ALA A 59 82.42 -178.34 13.07
CA ALA A 59 81.98 -178.08 11.70
C ALA A 59 80.51 -177.62 11.63
N GLU A 60 79.60 -178.23 12.39
CA GLU A 60 78.19 -177.82 12.43
C GLU A 60 78.00 -176.40 13.02
N SER A 61 78.75 -176.05 14.07
CA SER A 61 78.77 -174.66 14.60
C SER A 61 79.25 -173.70 13.52
N LYS A 62 80.44 -173.96 12.94
CA LYS A 62 81.03 -173.13 11.88
C LYS A 62 80.07 -172.91 10.71
N GLN A 63 79.22 -173.90 10.37
CA GLN A 63 78.24 -173.78 9.30
C GLN A 63 77.03 -172.89 9.65
N LYS A 64 76.58 -172.85 10.92
CA LYS A 64 75.54 -171.89 11.35
C LYS A 64 76.14 -170.49 11.58
N ASP A 65 77.39 -170.42 12.04
CA ASP A 65 78.16 -169.18 12.13
C ASP A 65 78.47 -168.57 10.76
N THR A 66 78.54 -169.35 9.66
CA THR A 66 78.50 -168.81 8.30
C THR A 66 77.14 -168.21 7.97
N VAL A 67 76.03 -168.93 8.16
CA VAL A 67 74.68 -168.41 7.81
C VAL A 67 74.35 -167.11 8.55
N ILE A 68 74.73 -166.99 9.83
CA ILE A 68 74.57 -165.75 10.60
C ILE A 68 75.44 -164.62 10.03
N ARG A 69 76.69 -164.92 9.66
CA ARG A 69 77.63 -163.95 9.08
C ARG A 69 77.22 -163.50 7.68
N ASP A 70 76.65 -164.38 6.89
CA ASP A 70 76.20 -164.10 5.52
C ASP A 70 74.96 -163.19 5.54
N LEU A 71 73.98 -163.48 6.41
CA LEU A 71 72.81 -162.60 6.62
C LEU A 71 73.18 -161.26 7.28
N GLN A 72 74.18 -161.24 8.18
CA GLN A 72 74.77 -159.98 8.67
C GLN A 72 75.52 -159.24 7.57
N GLY A 73 76.11 -159.96 6.60
CA GLY A 73 76.72 -159.42 5.39
C GLY A 73 75.71 -158.78 4.45
N GLU A 74 74.54 -159.38 4.27
CA GLU A 74 73.41 -158.80 3.52
C GLU A 74 72.84 -157.55 4.22
N LEU A 75 72.64 -157.59 5.53
CA LEU A 75 72.24 -156.40 6.30
C LEU A 75 73.30 -155.29 6.23
N ALA A 76 74.60 -155.63 6.26
CA ALA A 76 75.69 -154.67 6.11
C ALA A 76 75.81 -154.11 4.67
N SER A 77 75.46 -154.88 3.64
CA SER A 77 75.45 -154.42 2.25
C SER A 77 74.25 -153.49 1.98
N MET A 78 73.09 -153.81 2.55
CA MET A 78 71.87 -152.98 2.50
C MET A 78 72.03 -151.69 3.32
N ALA A 79 72.72 -151.75 4.47
CA ALA A 79 73.13 -150.55 5.20
C ALA A 79 74.10 -149.68 4.38
N LYS A 80 75.06 -150.29 3.66
CA LYS A 80 75.96 -149.56 2.75
C LYS A 80 75.23 -148.91 1.58
N SER A 81 74.19 -149.51 1.00
CA SER A 81 73.41 -148.86 -0.08
C SER A 81 72.58 -147.67 0.44
N MET A 82 71.99 -147.77 1.63
CA MET A 82 71.34 -146.61 2.27
C MET A 82 72.32 -145.50 2.68
N VAL A 83 73.57 -145.83 3.02
CA VAL A 83 74.64 -144.84 3.24
C VAL A 83 75.06 -144.17 1.92
N ALA A 84 75.08 -144.89 0.80
CA ALA A 84 75.43 -144.33 -0.50
C ALA A 84 74.44 -143.25 -0.97
N VAL A 85 73.13 -143.45 -0.80
CA VAL A 85 72.10 -142.46 -1.17
C VAL A 85 72.04 -141.28 -0.17
N ARG A 86 72.53 -141.44 1.06
CA ARG A 86 72.55 -140.36 2.08
C ARG A 86 73.71 -139.37 1.96
N ASN A 87 74.75 -139.72 1.20
CA ASN A 87 75.99 -138.94 1.08
C ASN A 87 76.13 -138.23 -0.28
N ASP A 88 75.03 -138.05 -1.02
CA ASP A 88 75.04 -137.34 -2.30
C ASP A 88 75.14 -135.82 -2.10
N VAL A 89 76.34 -135.28 -2.38
CA VAL A 89 76.70 -133.89 -2.11
C VAL A 89 75.87 -132.93 -2.97
N GLU A 90 75.52 -133.29 -4.21
CA GLU A 90 74.74 -132.42 -5.09
C GLU A 90 73.35 -132.14 -4.53
N LEU A 91 72.68 -133.15 -3.97
CA LEU A 91 71.34 -133.01 -3.40
C LEU A 91 71.35 -132.03 -2.21
N THR A 92 72.36 -132.17 -1.36
CA THR A 92 72.56 -131.31 -0.18
C THR A 92 72.88 -129.86 -0.58
N GLN A 93 73.69 -129.69 -1.63
CA GLN A 93 74.09 -128.36 -2.12
C GLN A 93 72.94 -127.61 -2.78
N ARG A 94 72.06 -128.32 -3.52
CA ARG A 94 70.84 -127.76 -4.14
C ARG A 94 69.78 -127.35 -3.12
N LEU A 95 69.63 -128.10 -2.02
CA LEU A 95 68.76 -127.69 -0.91
C LEU A 95 69.25 -126.39 -0.28
N LEU A 96 70.56 -126.27 -0.02
CA LEU A 96 71.16 -125.05 0.54
C LEU A 96 71.10 -123.83 -0.39
N THR A 97 71.01 -123.98 -1.71
CA THR A 97 70.73 -122.86 -2.62
C THR A 97 69.27 -122.41 -2.53
N PHE A 98 68.30 -123.33 -2.58
CA PHE A 98 66.89 -122.96 -2.44
C PHE A 98 66.59 -122.34 -1.06
N GLU A 99 67.21 -122.84 0.01
CA GLU A 99 67.06 -122.27 1.36
C GLU A 99 67.70 -120.87 1.48
N ARG A 100 68.64 -120.50 0.60
CA ARG A 100 69.16 -119.12 0.49
C ARG A 100 68.24 -118.24 -0.36
N GLU A 101 67.73 -118.74 -1.48
CA GLU A 101 66.79 -118.03 -2.35
C GLU A 101 65.45 -117.72 -1.65
N ILE A 102 64.92 -118.67 -0.88
CA ILE A 102 63.70 -118.47 -0.07
C ILE A 102 63.91 -117.39 1.01
N ARG A 103 65.07 -117.36 1.68
CA ARG A 103 65.40 -116.28 2.63
C ARG A 103 65.50 -114.92 1.93
N ALA A 104 66.25 -114.84 0.82
CA ALA A 104 66.36 -113.61 0.04
C ALA A 104 64.99 -113.09 -0.45
N LYS A 105 64.11 -113.97 -0.95
CA LYS A 105 62.75 -113.58 -1.38
C LYS A 105 61.85 -113.22 -0.20
N THR A 106 62.05 -113.81 0.98
CA THR A 106 61.33 -113.43 2.21
C THR A 106 61.75 -112.03 2.68
N GLU A 107 63.04 -111.71 2.61
CA GLU A 107 63.59 -110.39 2.94
C GLU A 107 63.14 -109.32 1.93
N GLU A 108 63.14 -109.63 0.63
CA GLU A 108 62.64 -108.75 -0.44
C GLU A 108 61.14 -108.44 -0.27
N ILE A 109 60.31 -109.45 0.04
CA ILE A 109 58.89 -109.27 0.38
C ILE A 109 58.72 -108.40 1.63
N LYS A 110 59.61 -108.52 2.62
CA LYS A 110 59.58 -107.71 3.84
C LYS A 110 59.90 -106.24 3.54
N ALA A 111 60.96 -105.99 2.76
CA ALA A 111 61.33 -104.65 2.32
C ALA A 111 60.22 -103.97 1.49
N LEU A 112 59.56 -104.71 0.59
CA LEU A 112 58.42 -104.19 -0.18
C LEU A 112 57.21 -103.85 0.71
N LYS A 113 56.93 -104.65 1.75
CA LYS A 113 55.89 -104.32 2.74
C LYS A 113 56.22 -103.07 3.55
N GLU A 114 57.48 -102.88 3.91
CA GLU A 114 57.96 -101.69 4.62
C GLU A 114 57.89 -100.43 3.74
N GLN A 115 58.20 -100.53 2.44
CA GLN A 115 58.00 -99.45 1.45
C GLN A 115 56.51 -99.12 1.23
N ILE A 116 55.63 -100.11 1.11
CA ILE A 116 54.18 -99.87 1.01
C ILE A 116 53.67 -99.18 2.28
N SER A 117 54.18 -99.58 3.45
CA SER A 117 53.80 -98.98 4.74
C SER A 117 54.25 -97.52 4.89
N SER A 118 55.44 -97.16 4.38
CA SER A 118 55.91 -95.77 4.41
C SER A 118 55.18 -94.89 3.40
N LEU A 119 54.92 -95.39 2.19
CA LEU A 119 54.11 -94.69 1.17
C LEU A 119 52.66 -94.48 1.64
N GLN A 120 52.04 -95.47 2.29
CA GLN A 120 50.70 -95.32 2.86
C GLN A 120 50.65 -94.22 3.92
N LYS A 121 51.60 -94.20 4.88
CA LYS A 121 51.69 -93.14 5.89
C LYS A 121 51.84 -91.75 5.25
N GLY A 122 52.84 -91.56 4.39
CA GLY A 122 53.08 -90.28 3.72
C GLY A 122 51.87 -89.81 2.90
N SER A 123 51.16 -90.73 2.22
CA SER A 123 49.93 -90.37 1.52
C SER A 123 48.82 -89.92 2.48
N SER A 124 48.65 -90.58 3.63
CA SER A 124 47.62 -90.22 4.62
C SER A 124 47.89 -88.86 5.29
N GLU A 125 49.16 -88.50 5.49
CA GLU A 125 49.59 -87.20 6.00
C GLU A 125 49.33 -86.09 4.97
N VAL A 126 49.66 -86.31 3.70
CA VAL A 126 49.35 -85.34 2.62
C VAL A 126 47.84 -85.17 2.41
N PHE A 127 47.06 -86.25 2.42
CA PHE A 127 45.60 -86.16 2.29
C PHE A 127 44.96 -85.45 3.49
N SER A 128 45.43 -85.69 4.71
CA SER A 128 44.88 -85.01 5.90
C SER A 128 45.24 -83.53 5.96
N HIS A 129 46.47 -83.13 5.57
CA HIS A 129 46.80 -81.71 5.42
C HIS A 129 45.97 -81.03 4.33
N SER A 130 45.86 -81.61 3.14
CA SER A 130 45.06 -81.03 2.04
C SER A 130 43.56 -80.92 2.39
N LEU A 131 43.03 -81.87 3.17
CA LEU A 131 41.66 -81.82 3.67
C LEU A 131 41.48 -80.76 4.76
N GLN A 132 42.46 -80.55 5.64
CA GLN A 132 42.45 -79.45 6.62
C GLN A 132 42.53 -78.06 5.96
N GLU A 133 43.32 -77.91 4.91
CA GLU A 133 43.35 -76.68 4.09
C GLU A 133 41.99 -76.43 3.42
N ARG A 134 41.39 -77.47 2.81
CA ARG A 134 40.03 -77.41 2.25
C ARG A 134 38.98 -77.06 3.31
N ASP A 135 39.10 -77.56 4.53
CA ASP A 135 38.22 -77.18 5.63
C ASP A 135 38.44 -75.73 6.10
N LEU A 136 39.68 -75.21 6.04
CA LEU A 136 39.96 -73.79 6.33
C LEU A 136 39.36 -72.88 5.25
N GLU A 137 39.53 -73.24 3.97
CA GLU A 137 38.96 -72.59 2.79
C GLU A 137 37.42 -72.60 2.82
N MET A 138 36.80 -73.76 3.08
CA MET A 138 35.34 -73.84 3.27
C MET A 138 34.87 -72.99 4.47
N ARG A 139 35.67 -72.86 5.53
CA ARG A 139 35.34 -72.00 6.67
C ARG A 139 35.49 -70.51 6.37
N SER A 140 36.41 -70.06 5.52
CA SER A 140 36.46 -68.65 5.08
C SER A 140 35.32 -68.33 4.13
N LEU A 141 35.12 -69.15 3.10
CA LEU A 141 34.03 -68.97 2.12
C LEU A 141 32.63 -68.99 2.77
N ARG A 142 32.41 -69.79 3.83
CA ARG A 142 31.17 -69.72 4.64
C ARG A 142 31.02 -68.39 5.37
N ARG A 143 32.08 -67.91 6.06
CA ARG A 143 32.08 -66.61 6.75
C ARG A 143 31.84 -65.44 5.80
N GLU A 144 32.39 -65.50 4.59
CA GLU A 144 32.17 -64.52 3.53
C GLU A 144 30.75 -64.62 2.95
N SER A 145 30.23 -65.82 2.70
CA SER A 145 28.83 -66.02 2.29
C SER A 145 27.84 -65.46 3.33
N GLU A 146 28.09 -65.67 4.62
CA GLU A 146 27.29 -65.11 5.70
C GLU A 146 27.42 -63.58 5.81
N LYS A 147 28.62 -63.03 5.56
CA LYS A 147 28.82 -61.58 5.47
C LYS A 147 28.01 -61.00 4.31
N LEU A 148 28.16 -61.55 3.10
CA LEU A 148 27.41 -61.13 1.91
C LEU A 148 25.89 -61.27 2.09
N LYS A 149 25.40 -62.30 2.81
CA LYS A 149 23.98 -62.42 3.18
C LYS A 149 23.53 -61.29 4.11
N ARG A 150 24.33 -60.94 5.13
CA ARG A 150 24.04 -59.81 6.03
C ARG A 150 24.08 -58.48 5.29
N ASP A 151 25.10 -58.25 4.47
CA ASP A 151 25.26 -57.02 3.68
C ASP A 151 24.11 -56.88 2.65
N HIS A 152 23.73 -57.97 1.98
CA HIS A 152 22.57 -58.00 1.07
C HIS A 152 21.23 -57.75 1.78
N ALA A 153 21.04 -58.26 3.00
CA ALA A 153 19.86 -57.98 3.81
C ALA A 153 19.79 -56.51 4.23
N LEU A 154 20.93 -55.91 4.61
CA LEU A 154 21.02 -54.47 4.93
C LEU A 154 20.73 -53.60 3.70
N ILE A 155 21.30 -53.92 2.54
CA ILE A 155 21.02 -53.24 1.26
C ILE A 155 19.54 -53.36 0.89
N THR A 156 18.93 -54.54 1.06
CA THR A 156 17.50 -54.76 0.80
C THR A 156 16.61 -53.97 1.77
N GLY A 157 16.99 -53.89 3.05
CA GLY A 157 16.32 -53.05 4.04
C GLY A 157 16.39 -51.55 3.69
N LEU A 158 17.55 -51.07 3.22
CA LEU A 158 17.72 -49.70 2.76
C LEU A 158 16.90 -49.42 1.50
N VAL A 159 16.97 -50.28 0.48
CA VAL A 159 16.20 -50.16 -0.77
C VAL A 159 14.70 -50.14 -0.49
N THR A 160 14.18 -51.04 0.35
CA THR A 160 12.75 -51.05 0.72
C THR A 160 12.35 -49.88 1.62
N SER A 161 13.28 -49.24 2.33
CA SER A 161 13.03 -47.96 3.02
C SER A 161 12.96 -46.80 2.02
N LEU A 162 13.93 -46.70 1.11
CA LEU A 162 13.96 -45.67 0.07
C LEU A 162 12.76 -45.77 -0.87
N GLN A 163 12.32 -46.99 -1.25
CA GLN A 163 11.10 -47.21 -2.02
C GLN A 163 9.84 -46.70 -1.31
N ARG A 164 9.72 -46.93 0.01
CA ARG A 164 8.61 -46.38 0.82
C ARG A 164 8.68 -44.86 0.92
N GLU A 165 9.86 -44.28 1.14
CA GLU A 165 10.05 -42.83 1.12
C GLU A 165 9.72 -42.21 -0.25
N ILE A 166 10.10 -42.85 -1.35
CA ILE A 166 9.76 -42.42 -2.71
C ILE A 166 8.24 -42.46 -2.88
N ALA A 167 7.56 -43.54 -2.50
CA ALA A 167 6.10 -43.63 -2.59
C ALA A 167 5.37 -42.53 -1.78
N VAL A 168 5.85 -42.22 -0.56
CA VAL A 168 5.31 -41.13 0.27
C VAL A 168 5.58 -39.76 -0.36
N LYS A 169 6.79 -39.53 -0.90
CA LYS A 169 7.14 -38.28 -1.61
C LYS A 169 6.31 -38.13 -2.89
N GLU A 170 6.10 -39.20 -3.65
CA GLU A 170 5.25 -39.23 -4.85
C GLU A 170 3.78 -38.91 -4.51
N GLN A 171 3.24 -39.52 -3.45
CA GLN A 171 1.90 -39.19 -2.95
C GLN A 171 1.80 -37.72 -2.53
N LYS A 172 2.81 -37.16 -1.86
CA LYS A 172 2.82 -35.73 -1.49
C LYS A 172 2.95 -34.81 -2.70
N ILE A 173 3.73 -35.19 -3.72
CA ILE A 173 3.80 -34.50 -5.01
C ILE A 173 2.44 -34.52 -5.71
N GLN A 174 1.69 -35.62 -5.68
CA GLN A 174 0.33 -35.70 -6.23
C GLN A 174 -0.66 -34.80 -5.47
N GLN A 175 -0.60 -34.76 -4.14
CA GLN A 175 -1.41 -33.82 -3.33
C GLN A 175 -1.10 -32.36 -3.71
N LEU A 176 0.19 -31.98 -3.75
CA LEU A 176 0.62 -30.62 -4.11
C LEU A 176 0.21 -30.25 -5.55
N LYS A 177 0.28 -31.19 -6.51
CA LYS A 177 -0.23 -30.99 -7.88
C LYS A 177 -1.74 -30.69 -7.87
N GLN A 178 -2.54 -31.38 -7.05
CA GLN A 178 -3.97 -31.10 -6.92
C GLN A 178 -4.26 -29.74 -6.25
N GLU A 179 -3.47 -29.34 -5.24
CA GLU A 179 -3.57 -28.02 -4.59
C GLU A 179 -3.19 -26.88 -5.55
N VAL A 180 -2.16 -27.08 -6.39
CA VAL A 180 -1.78 -26.16 -7.47
C VAL A 180 -2.88 -26.03 -8.53
N GLU A 181 -3.53 -27.11 -8.95
CA GLU A 181 -4.66 -27.01 -9.89
C GLU A 181 -5.93 -26.40 -9.27
N LYS A 182 -6.17 -26.59 -7.96
CA LYS A 182 -7.24 -25.89 -7.23
C LYS A 182 -6.99 -24.38 -7.18
N THR A 183 -5.78 -23.96 -6.83
CA THR A 183 -5.40 -22.53 -6.75
C THR A 183 -5.35 -21.87 -8.14
N LYS A 184 -4.87 -22.55 -9.19
CA LYS A 184 -4.98 -22.07 -10.59
C LYS A 184 -6.43 -21.83 -11.01
N LYS A 185 -7.37 -22.71 -10.64
CA LYS A 185 -8.80 -22.51 -10.92
C LYS A 185 -9.37 -21.30 -10.17
N ALA A 186 -9.06 -21.18 -8.88
CA ALA A 186 -9.46 -20.03 -8.07
C ALA A 186 -8.90 -18.70 -8.62
N ASN A 187 -7.64 -18.66 -9.05
CA ASN A 187 -7.04 -17.47 -9.67
C ASN A 187 -7.76 -17.09 -10.96
N ARG A 188 -7.98 -18.03 -11.90
CA ARG A 188 -8.75 -17.77 -13.14
C ARG A 188 -10.15 -17.22 -12.86
N GLU A 189 -10.81 -17.69 -11.80
CA GLU A 189 -12.11 -17.17 -11.40
C GLU A 189 -12.02 -15.76 -10.80
N LYS A 190 -10.95 -15.44 -10.07
CA LYS A 190 -10.64 -14.08 -9.60
C LYS A 190 -10.27 -13.13 -10.75
N ASP A 191 -9.54 -13.60 -11.75
CA ASP A 191 -9.21 -12.86 -12.97
C ASP A 191 -10.49 -12.53 -13.76
N ASN A 192 -11.41 -13.51 -13.90
CA ASN A 192 -12.73 -13.29 -14.49
C ASN A 192 -13.59 -12.29 -13.68
N GLN A 193 -13.56 -12.37 -12.34
CA GLN A 193 -14.24 -11.41 -11.47
C GLN A 193 -13.65 -9.99 -11.64
N LEU A 194 -12.32 -9.87 -11.73
CA LEU A 194 -11.62 -8.60 -11.98
C LEU A 194 -11.95 -8.04 -13.37
N ALA A 195 -11.98 -8.86 -14.42
CA ALA A 195 -12.38 -8.44 -15.76
C ALA A 195 -13.83 -7.93 -15.79
N ALA A 196 -14.75 -8.63 -15.11
CA ALA A 196 -16.16 -8.21 -15.01
C ALA A 196 -16.33 -6.91 -14.19
N VAL A 197 -15.55 -6.70 -13.13
CA VAL A 197 -15.52 -5.44 -12.36
C VAL A 197 -14.91 -4.32 -13.19
N SER A 198 -13.80 -4.55 -13.88
CA SER A 198 -13.15 -3.57 -14.76
C SER A 198 -14.10 -3.11 -15.87
N ALA A 199 -14.81 -4.03 -16.52
CA ALA A 199 -15.84 -3.69 -17.51
C ALA A 199 -17.04 -2.93 -16.91
N LYS A 200 -17.39 -3.13 -15.63
CA LYS A 200 -18.38 -2.29 -14.93
C LYS A 200 -17.82 -0.89 -14.64
N CYS A 201 -16.58 -0.77 -14.17
CA CYS A 201 -15.93 0.51 -13.93
C CYS A 201 -15.78 1.35 -15.22
N SER A 202 -15.46 0.72 -16.36
CA SER A 202 -15.45 1.40 -17.65
C SER A 202 -16.84 1.89 -18.07
N ARG A 203 -17.91 1.10 -17.90
CA ARG A 203 -19.29 1.57 -18.14
C ARG A 203 -19.65 2.76 -17.26
N ILE A 204 -19.43 2.65 -15.95
CA ILE A 204 -19.70 3.75 -14.99
C ILE A 204 -18.91 5.01 -15.34
N LYS A 205 -17.67 4.89 -15.83
CA LYS A 205 -16.87 6.03 -16.28
C LYS A 205 -17.44 6.71 -17.52
N GLU A 206 -17.91 5.95 -18.51
CA GLU A 206 -18.54 6.52 -19.72
C GLU A 206 -19.99 6.97 -19.47
N GLU A 207 -20.71 6.38 -18.52
CA GLU A 207 -21.98 6.88 -17.98
C GLU A 207 -21.79 8.24 -17.30
N MET A 208 -20.87 8.33 -16.33
CA MET A 208 -20.56 9.58 -15.62
C MET A 208 -20.08 10.69 -16.57
N LYS A 209 -19.28 10.37 -17.59
CA LYS A 209 -18.90 11.32 -18.66
C LYS A 209 -20.12 11.83 -19.44
N ARG A 210 -21.04 10.94 -19.83
CA ARG A 210 -22.26 11.34 -20.54
C ARG A 210 -23.15 12.20 -19.66
N GLU A 211 -23.37 11.83 -18.40
CA GLU A 211 -24.15 12.65 -17.48
C GLU A 211 -23.51 14.03 -17.24
N LEU A 212 -22.18 14.13 -17.16
CA LEU A 212 -21.47 15.41 -17.05
C LEU A 212 -21.69 16.26 -18.31
N GLY A 213 -21.48 15.69 -19.50
CA GLY A 213 -21.74 16.37 -20.76
C GLY A 213 -23.22 16.76 -20.94
N GLU A 214 -24.17 15.93 -20.50
CA GLU A 214 -25.61 16.20 -20.51
C GLU A 214 -25.96 17.34 -19.53
N ARG A 215 -25.34 17.40 -18.34
CA ARG A 215 -25.48 18.52 -17.38
C ARG A 215 -24.89 19.81 -17.93
N GLU A 216 -23.69 19.77 -18.51
CA GLU A 216 -23.03 20.92 -19.15
C GLU A 216 -23.87 21.45 -20.31
N MET A 217 -24.34 20.57 -21.21
CA MET A 217 -25.21 20.96 -22.32
C MET A 217 -26.56 21.52 -21.86
N ALA A 218 -27.14 20.99 -20.79
CA ALA A 218 -28.35 21.54 -20.19
C ALA A 218 -28.11 22.94 -19.59
N ALA A 219 -26.98 23.15 -18.90
CA ALA A 219 -26.59 24.46 -18.38
C ALA A 219 -26.38 25.50 -19.50
N TYR A 220 -25.73 25.12 -20.61
CA TYR A 220 -25.61 25.97 -21.79
C TYR A 220 -26.97 26.27 -22.43
N GLN A 221 -27.88 25.29 -22.52
CA GLN A 221 -29.24 25.52 -23.03
C GLN A 221 -30.04 26.49 -22.14
N THR A 222 -29.98 26.34 -20.82
CA THR A 222 -30.59 27.30 -19.89
C THR A 222 -30.01 28.70 -20.07
N ARG A 223 -28.67 28.84 -20.13
CA ARG A 223 -28.05 30.17 -20.30
C ARG A 223 -28.35 30.82 -21.66
N ILE A 224 -28.50 30.03 -22.72
CA ILE A 224 -28.99 30.53 -24.02
C ILE A 224 -30.45 30.99 -23.89
N GLY A 225 -31.32 30.22 -23.21
CA GLY A 225 -32.71 30.62 -22.96
C GLY A 225 -32.84 31.89 -22.13
N GLU A 226 -32.00 32.09 -21.12
CA GLU A 226 -31.89 33.34 -20.36
C GLU A 226 -31.51 34.51 -21.28
N LEU A 227 -30.41 34.38 -22.02
CA LEU A 227 -29.93 35.42 -22.95
C LEU A 227 -30.96 35.73 -24.06
N GLU A 228 -31.70 34.74 -24.54
CA GLU A 228 -32.82 34.97 -25.47
C GLU A 228 -33.98 35.74 -24.83
N CYS A 229 -34.24 35.58 -23.53
CA CYS A 229 -35.24 36.36 -22.81
C CYS A 229 -34.75 37.78 -22.51
N GLU A 230 -33.50 37.95 -22.10
CA GLU A 230 -32.82 39.25 -21.96
C GLU A 230 -32.89 40.04 -23.29
N LEU A 231 -32.59 39.40 -24.42
CA LEU A 231 -32.67 40.00 -25.76
C LEU A 231 -34.10 40.37 -26.17
N LYS A 232 -35.11 39.57 -25.83
CA LYS A 232 -36.53 39.88 -26.09
C LYS A 232 -36.98 41.10 -25.28
N GLY A 233 -36.63 41.17 -23.99
CA GLY A 233 -36.91 42.34 -23.15
C GLY A 233 -36.31 43.64 -23.72
N LEU A 234 -35.02 43.60 -24.07
CA LEU A 234 -34.34 44.73 -24.71
C LEU A 234 -34.97 45.09 -26.08
N GLN A 235 -35.44 44.12 -26.85
CA GLN A 235 -36.14 44.36 -28.12
C GLN A 235 -37.52 45.03 -27.92
N GLU A 236 -38.24 44.68 -26.85
CA GLU A 236 -39.50 45.29 -26.46
C GLU A 236 -39.30 46.73 -25.94
N GLU A 237 -38.26 46.97 -25.14
CA GLU A 237 -37.85 48.32 -24.72
C GLU A 237 -37.49 49.21 -25.91
N VAL A 238 -36.69 48.71 -26.87
CA VAL A 238 -36.34 49.45 -28.09
C VAL A 238 -37.57 49.75 -28.95
N GLN A 239 -38.54 48.82 -29.04
CA GLN A 239 -39.82 49.09 -29.72
C GLN A 239 -40.64 50.15 -29.00
N LYS A 240 -40.71 50.10 -27.66
CA LYS A 240 -41.37 51.12 -26.84
C LYS A 240 -40.75 52.50 -27.08
N TYR A 241 -39.42 52.64 -26.92
CA TYR A 241 -38.73 53.92 -27.17
C TYR A 241 -38.89 54.42 -28.61
N HIS A 242 -38.90 53.53 -29.61
CA HIS A 242 -39.20 53.94 -30.98
C HIS A 242 -40.63 54.46 -31.13
N SER A 243 -41.62 53.83 -30.47
CA SER A 243 -43.02 54.29 -30.48
C SER A 243 -43.20 55.64 -29.79
N GLU A 244 -42.52 55.87 -28.66
CA GLU A 244 -42.50 57.14 -27.93
C GLU A 244 -41.82 58.24 -28.75
N GLN A 245 -40.65 57.96 -29.34
CA GLN A 245 -39.95 58.89 -30.25
C GLN A 245 -40.83 59.28 -31.44
N LYS A 246 -41.57 58.32 -32.02
CA LYS A 246 -42.50 58.57 -33.13
C LYS A 246 -43.70 59.42 -32.68
N ALA A 247 -44.25 59.18 -31.49
CA ALA A 247 -45.32 59.99 -30.91
C ALA A 247 -44.87 61.45 -30.66
N ILE A 248 -43.67 61.63 -30.10
CA ILE A 248 -43.03 62.94 -29.91
C ILE A 248 -42.81 63.62 -31.27
N GLN A 249 -42.34 62.89 -32.29
CA GLN A 249 -42.16 63.43 -33.63
C GLN A 249 -43.49 63.90 -34.27
N THR A 250 -44.59 63.17 -34.08
CA THR A 250 -45.92 63.62 -34.52
C THR A 250 -46.40 64.85 -33.76
N GLN A 251 -46.25 64.90 -32.44
CA GLN A 251 -46.62 66.07 -31.62
C GLN A 251 -45.81 67.32 -32.00
N LEU A 252 -44.52 67.17 -32.32
CA LEU A 252 -43.68 68.28 -32.82
C LEU A 252 -44.15 68.77 -34.20
N ALA A 253 -44.54 67.85 -35.10
CA ALA A 253 -45.07 68.21 -36.42
C ALA A 253 -46.45 68.90 -36.34
N GLU A 254 -47.30 68.49 -35.40
CA GLU A 254 -48.59 69.13 -35.12
C GLU A 254 -48.40 70.52 -34.50
N LYS A 255 -47.52 70.64 -33.50
CA LYS A 255 -47.15 71.93 -32.90
C LYS A 255 -46.60 72.91 -33.93
N ALA A 256 -45.76 72.43 -34.87
CA ALA A 256 -45.23 73.26 -35.96
C ALA A 256 -46.35 73.81 -36.87
N LYS A 257 -47.33 72.98 -37.25
CA LYS A 257 -48.51 73.43 -38.02
C LYS A 257 -49.32 74.49 -37.28
N VAL A 258 -49.61 74.26 -35.99
CA VAL A 258 -50.33 75.23 -35.14
C VAL A 258 -49.55 76.55 -35.03
N GLU A 259 -48.21 76.50 -34.95
CA GLU A 259 -47.36 77.70 -34.93
C GLU A 259 -47.36 78.44 -36.28
N GLU A 260 -47.39 77.74 -37.41
CA GLU A 260 -47.54 78.34 -38.74
C GLU A 260 -48.94 78.95 -38.95
N GLU A 261 -49.99 78.27 -38.53
CA GLU A 261 -51.36 78.80 -38.53
C GLU A 261 -51.45 80.06 -37.69
N LEU A 262 -50.92 80.04 -36.45
CA LEU A 262 -50.85 81.20 -35.56
C LEU A 262 -50.09 82.36 -36.23
N LYS A 263 -48.90 82.12 -36.77
CA LYS A 263 -48.13 83.11 -37.56
C LYS A 263 -48.95 83.67 -38.74
N SER A 264 -49.75 82.85 -39.40
CA SER A 264 -50.65 83.30 -40.49
C SER A 264 -51.76 84.21 -39.96
N THR A 265 -52.36 83.90 -38.81
CA THR A 265 -53.41 84.72 -38.19
C THR A 265 -52.86 86.05 -37.68
N CYS A 266 -51.66 86.06 -37.08
CA CYS A 266 -50.98 87.28 -36.65
C CYS A 266 -50.66 88.20 -37.85
N LYS A 267 -50.15 87.66 -38.96
CA LYS A 267 -49.95 88.41 -40.22
C LYS A 267 -51.27 89.00 -40.73
N ARG A 268 -52.35 88.19 -40.76
CA ARG A 268 -53.69 88.63 -41.18
C ARG A 268 -54.26 89.74 -40.28
N LYS A 269 -54.05 89.65 -38.96
CA LYS A 269 -54.48 90.67 -37.99
C LYS A 269 -53.66 91.96 -38.08
N SER A 270 -52.35 91.86 -38.32
CA SER A 270 -51.49 93.03 -38.57
C SER A 270 -51.95 93.80 -39.83
N LEU A 271 -52.27 93.10 -40.92
CA LEU A 271 -52.83 93.72 -42.13
C LEU A 271 -54.21 94.35 -41.87
N GLN A 272 -55.10 93.70 -41.09
CA GLN A 272 -56.37 94.29 -40.68
C GLN A 272 -56.17 95.60 -39.87
N LEU A 273 -55.21 95.64 -38.95
CA LEU A 273 -54.89 96.85 -38.18
C LEU A 273 -54.29 97.95 -39.06
N GLN A 274 -53.40 97.61 -40.00
CA GLN A 274 -52.82 98.58 -40.95
C GLN A 274 -53.91 99.23 -41.82
N GLU A 275 -54.88 98.45 -42.29
CA GLU A 275 -56.01 98.92 -43.09
C GLU A 275 -57.00 99.76 -42.27
N MET A 276 -57.32 99.35 -41.04
CA MET A 276 -58.11 100.20 -40.12
C MET A 276 -57.40 101.54 -39.86
N GLY A 277 -56.08 101.54 -39.66
CA GLY A 277 -55.25 102.73 -39.57
C GLY A 277 -55.08 103.52 -40.88
N ARG A 278 -55.55 103.03 -42.04
CA ARG A 278 -55.75 103.86 -43.25
C ARG A 278 -57.14 104.50 -43.24
N ARG A 279 -58.17 103.75 -42.88
CA ARG A 279 -59.57 104.21 -42.79
C ARG A 279 -59.73 105.31 -41.74
N GLU A 280 -59.11 105.18 -40.58
CA GLU A 280 -59.08 106.20 -39.53
C GLU A 280 -58.50 107.54 -40.05
N ARG A 281 -57.37 107.49 -40.77
CA ARG A 281 -56.76 108.69 -41.37
C ARG A 281 -57.63 109.32 -42.47
N LEU A 282 -58.33 108.50 -43.26
CA LEU A 282 -59.29 108.99 -44.25
C LEU A 282 -60.48 109.68 -43.57
N LEU A 283 -61.11 109.01 -42.60
CA LEU A 283 -62.22 109.57 -41.81
C LEU A 283 -61.82 110.87 -41.09
N LYS A 284 -60.59 110.96 -40.56
CA LYS A 284 -60.08 112.19 -39.97
C LYS A 284 -59.99 113.32 -41.01
N SER A 285 -59.42 113.05 -42.18
CA SER A 285 -59.37 114.02 -43.28
C SER A 285 -60.76 114.39 -43.83
N ASP A 286 -61.77 113.53 -43.67
CA ASP A 286 -63.16 113.81 -44.01
C ASP A 286 -63.83 114.71 -42.96
N VAL A 287 -63.56 114.48 -41.67
CA VAL A 287 -64.00 115.35 -40.56
C VAL A 287 -63.36 116.73 -40.65
N ASP A 288 -62.05 116.82 -40.88
CA ASP A 288 -61.32 118.09 -41.04
C ASP A 288 -61.90 118.90 -42.23
N ARG A 289 -62.26 118.22 -43.33
CA ARG A 289 -62.93 118.82 -44.49
C ARG A 289 -64.35 119.30 -44.16
N ALA A 290 -65.12 118.52 -43.42
CA ALA A 290 -66.48 118.89 -42.99
C ALA A 290 -66.47 120.09 -42.04
N GLN A 291 -65.48 120.20 -41.14
CA GLN A 291 -65.28 121.39 -40.30
C GLN A 291 -64.98 122.64 -41.14
N GLY A 292 -64.09 122.52 -42.15
CA GLY A 292 -63.82 123.61 -43.10
C GLY A 292 -65.07 124.06 -43.87
N GLN A 293 -65.92 123.13 -44.29
CA GLN A 293 -67.22 123.44 -44.91
C GLN A 293 -68.16 124.17 -43.94
N LEU A 294 -68.27 123.71 -42.69
CA LEU A 294 -69.12 124.33 -41.66
C LEU A 294 -68.71 125.78 -41.36
N GLU A 295 -67.43 126.07 -41.18
CA GLU A 295 -66.94 127.45 -40.96
C GLU A 295 -67.13 128.35 -42.19
N SER A 296 -67.04 127.80 -43.41
CA SER A 296 -67.38 128.54 -44.64
C SER A 296 -68.87 128.91 -44.72
N PHE A 297 -69.75 127.97 -44.35
CA PHE A 297 -71.20 128.19 -44.31
C PHE A 297 -71.60 129.21 -43.23
N LYS A 298 -71.04 129.09 -42.03
CA LYS A 298 -71.17 130.06 -40.93
C LYS A 298 -70.74 131.48 -41.37
N SER A 299 -69.63 131.58 -42.10
CA SER A 299 -69.15 132.85 -42.70
C SER A 299 -70.06 133.40 -43.80
N GLN A 300 -70.88 132.54 -44.44
CA GLN A 300 -71.87 132.94 -45.43
C GLN A 300 -73.19 133.38 -44.80
N VAL A 301 -73.69 132.67 -43.78
CA VAL A 301 -74.89 133.05 -43.01
C VAL A 301 -74.71 134.40 -42.32
N MET A 302 -73.54 134.64 -41.70
CA MET A 302 -73.17 135.94 -41.13
C MET A 302 -73.27 137.12 -42.13
N ARG A 303 -73.15 136.85 -43.43
CA ARG A 303 -73.25 137.87 -44.50
C ARG A 303 -74.70 138.14 -44.95
N VAL A 304 -75.63 137.24 -44.65
CA VAL A 304 -77.05 137.35 -45.05
C VAL A 304 -77.89 138.04 -43.97
N CYS A 305 -77.54 137.88 -42.69
CA CYS A 305 -78.34 138.35 -41.56
C CYS A 305 -78.15 139.85 -41.20
N SER A 306 -77.92 140.74 -42.18
CA SER A 306 -77.74 142.19 -41.97
C SER A 306 -78.62 143.01 -42.95
N PRO A 307 -79.71 143.66 -42.49
CA PRO A 307 -80.75 144.23 -43.38
C PRO A 307 -80.71 145.76 -43.53
N GLN A 308 -81.24 146.28 -44.65
CA GLN A 308 -81.57 147.71 -44.83
C GLN A 308 -82.80 147.94 -45.76
N ALA A 309 -83.92 148.40 -45.17
CA ALA A 309 -85.07 149.15 -45.70
C ALA A 309 -85.89 148.69 -46.96
N ALA A 310 -87.23 148.91 -46.90
CA ALA A 310 -88.21 148.79 -48.00
C ALA A 310 -89.50 149.60 -47.70
N GLY A 311 -90.47 149.76 -48.63
CA GLY A 311 -91.75 150.47 -48.39
C GLY A 311 -92.80 150.49 -49.54
N GLU A 312 -93.97 151.14 -49.30
CA GLU A 312 -95.13 151.45 -50.21
C GLU A 312 -96.03 150.28 -50.68
N ALA A 313 -97.29 150.39 -51.19
CA ALA A 313 -98.50 151.26 -51.03
C ALA A 313 -99.69 150.64 -51.88
N GLY A 314 -101.01 150.95 -51.84
CA GLY A 314 -101.91 151.76 -50.97
C GLY A 314 -103.17 152.32 -51.72
N LYS A 315 -104.43 151.87 -51.48
CA LYS A 315 -105.71 152.45 -52.04
C LYS A 315 -107.04 151.95 -51.40
N ALA A 316 -108.19 152.64 -51.58
CA ALA A 316 -109.46 152.42 -50.84
C ALA A 316 -110.79 152.67 -51.64
N ILE A 317 -111.96 152.30 -51.06
CA ILE A 317 -113.34 152.35 -51.64
C ILE A 317 -114.37 152.93 -50.61
N THR A 318 -115.57 153.37 -51.04
CA THR A 318 -116.49 154.27 -50.31
C THR A 318 -117.55 153.64 -49.38
N VAL A 319 -118.11 154.50 -48.50
CA VAL A 319 -118.76 154.17 -47.21
C VAL A 319 -120.07 153.38 -47.29
N GLN A 320 -120.94 153.57 -48.29
CA GLN A 320 -122.28 152.97 -48.23
C GLN A 320 -122.28 151.44 -48.43
N GLN A 321 -121.22 150.87 -49.00
CA GLN A 321 -120.98 149.42 -49.02
C GLN A 321 -120.49 148.88 -47.66
N VAL A 322 -119.86 149.72 -46.84
CA VAL A 322 -119.32 149.34 -45.53
C VAL A 322 -120.46 149.00 -44.56
N VAL A 323 -121.53 149.81 -44.51
CA VAL A 323 -122.63 149.63 -43.53
C VAL A 323 -123.29 148.25 -43.66
N LYS A 324 -123.65 147.82 -44.88
CA LYS A 324 -124.23 146.49 -45.10
C LYS A 324 -123.26 145.34 -44.80
N LYS A 325 -121.95 145.52 -45.06
CA LYS A 325 -120.94 144.54 -44.68
C LYS A 325 -120.76 144.45 -43.16
N VAL A 326 -120.73 145.57 -42.45
CA VAL A 326 -120.62 145.63 -40.98
C VAL A 326 -121.79 144.88 -40.31
N GLN A 327 -123.00 144.98 -40.86
CA GLN A 327 -124.17 144.29 -40.32
C GLN A 327 -124.10 142.76 -40.50
N HIS A 328 -123.69 142.29 -41.68
CA HIS A 328 -123.40 140.86 -41.94
C HIS A 328 -122.27 140.33 -41.04
N ILE A 329 -121.17 141.09 -40.93
CA ILE A 329 -120.02 140.77 -40.06
C ILE A 329 -120.45 140.67 -38.60
N TRP A 330 -121.41 141.48 -38.14
CA TRP A 330 -121.91 141.40 -36.76
C TRP A 330 -122.68 140.09 -36.49
N GLU A 331 -123.53 139.65 -37.42
CA GLU A 331 -124.25 138.39 -37.33
C GLU A 331 -123.30 137.17 -37.43
N GLU A 332 -122.33 137.20 -38.35
CA GLU A 332 -121.26 136.20 -38.43
C GLU A 332 -120.41 136.16 -37.16
N ASN A 333 -120.07 137.31 -36.57
CA ASN A 333 -119.27 137.39 -35.35
C ASN A 333 -120.02 136.83 -34.14
N GLN A 334 -121.33 137.09 -34.00
CA GLN A 334 -122.16 136.44 -32.99
C GLN A 334 -122.21 134.91 -33.17
N GLN A 335 -122.36 134.43 -34.41
CA GLN A 335 -122.34 132.99 -34.68
C GLN A 335 -120.93 132.38 -34.44
N SER A 336 -119.87 133.13 -34.70
CA SER A 336 -118.49 132.73 -34.40
C SER A 336 -118.25 132.64 -32.89
N GLN A 337 -118.69 133.63 -32.12
CA GLN A 337 -118.54 133.65 -30.66
C GLN A 337 -119.36 132.54 -29.96
N ALA A 338 -120.49 132.11 -30.56
CA ALA A 338 -121.21 130.92 -30.11
C ALA A 338 -120.42 129.63 -30.39
N ARG A 339 -119.81 129.47 -31.59
CA ARG A 339 -118.95 128.33 -31.91
C ARG A 339 -117.69 128.27 -31.04
N GLU A 340 -117.08 129.43 -30.77
CA GLU A 340 -115.90 129.57 -29.91
C GLU A 340 -116.17 129.01 -28.50
N LYS A 341 -117.32 129.36 -27.89
CA LYS A 341 -117.72 128.80 -26.59
C LYS A 341 -117.88 127.29 -26.61
N CYS A 342 -118.60 126.72 -27.60
CA CYS A 342 -118.76 125.27 -27.69
C CYS A 342 -117.42 124.54 -27.90
N LEU A 343 -116.51 125.10 -28.70
CA LEU A 343 -115.16 124.55 -28.87
C LEU A 343 -114.33 124.67 -27.60
N GLN A 344 -114.47 125.76 -26.84
CA GLN A 344 -113.75 125.96 -25.58
C GLN A 344 -114.27 125.03 -24.46
N GLU A 345 -115.57 124.71 -24.45
CA GLU A 345 -116.17 123.66 -23.61
C GLU A 345 -115.68 122.27 -24.02
N GLU A 346 -115.61 121.96 -25.33
CA GLU A 346 -115.11 120.67 -25.83
C GLU A 346 -113.61 120.48 -25.53
N ILE A 347 -112.79 121.52 -25.71
CA ILE A 347 -111.37 121.55 -25.33
C ILE A 347 -111.23 121.35 -23.82
N SER A 348 -112.05 122.03 -23.01
CA SER A 348 -112.03 121.87 -21.55
C SER A 348 -112.39 120.43 -21.13
N SER A 349 -113.38 119.81 -21.78
CA SER A 349 -113.76 118.42 -21.54
C SER A 349 -112.65 117.43 -21.93
N LYS A 350 -111.99 117.65 -23.09
CA LYS A 350 -110.86 116.84 -23.54
C LYS A 350 -109.66 116.96 -22.61
N LEU A 351 -109.29 118.18 -22.21
CA LEU A 351 -108.18 118.46 -21.29
C LEU A 351 -108.41 117.82 -19.90
N LEU A 352 -109.66 117.74 -19.44
CA LEU A 352 -110.00 117.12 -18.16
C LEU A 352 -109.85 115.59 -18.24
N LYS A 353 -110.31 114.97 -19.32
CA LYS A 353 -110.10 113.54 -19.60
C LYS A 353 -108.63 113.18 -19.83
N GLU A 354 -107.88 114.04 -20.51
CA GLU A 354 -106.44 113.87 -20.72
C GLU A 354 -105.67 113.88 -19.39
N LYS A 355 -106.05 114.77 -18.45
CA LYS A 355 -105.50 114.76 -17.09
C LYS A 355 -105.78 113.45 -16.37
N GLU A 356 -107.04 113.00 -16.36
CA GLU A 356 -107.46 111.73 -15.76
C GLU A 356 -106.66 110.53 -16.32
N MET A 357 -106.45 110.48 -17.64
CA MET A 357 -105.55 109.48 -18.27
C MET A 357 -104.10 109.61 -17.78
N THR A 358 -103.53 110.83 -17.72
CA THR A 358 -102.14 111.02 -17.27
C THR A 358 -101.93 110.65 -15.80
N GLU A 359 -102.92 110.90 -14.94
CA GLU A 359 -102.88 110.53 -13.52
C GLU A 359 -102.91 109.00 -13.35
N ASN A 360 -103.80 108.30 -14.05
CA ASN A 360 -103.84 106.83 -14.08
C ASN A 360 -102.53 106.23 -14.62
N VAL A 361 -101.94 106.82 -15.65
CA VAL A 361 -100.67 106.38 -16.25
C VAL A 361 -99.47 106.59 -15.30
N GLU A 362 -99.40 107.68 -14.53
CA GLU A 362 -98.35 107.84 -13.50
C GLU A 362 -98.54 106.92 -12.29
N VAL A 363 -99.78 106.58 -11.91
CA VAL A 363 -100.05 105.54 -10.89
C VAL A 363 -99.48 104.19 -11.36
N PHE A 364 -99.78 103.75 -12.58
CA PHE A 364 -99.23 102.51 -13.13
C PHE A 364 -97.68 102.54 -13.20
N LYS A 365 -97.08 103.64 -13.70
CA LYS A 365 -95.62 103.82 -13.70
C LYS A 365 -95.01 103.77 -12.30
N LYS A 366 -95.71 104.26 -11.26
CA LYS A 366 -95.24 104.17 -9.87
C LYS A 366 -95.22 102.72 -9.38
N SER A 367 -96.29 101.96 -9.61
CA SER A 367 -96.34 100.53 -9.26
C SER A 367 -95.26 99.72 -9.98
N LEU A 368 -94.98 100.01 -11.27
CA LEU A 368 -93.88 99.40 -12.01
C LEU A 368 -92.49 99.73 -11.44
N ARG A 369 -92.26 100.98 -11.00
CA ARG A 369 -91.00 101.38 -10.33
C ARG A 369 -90.84 100.65 -8.99
N GLU A 370 -91.92 100.50 -8.22
CA GLU A 370 -91.92 99.79 -6.93
C GLU A 370 -91.62 98.29 -7.11
N LEU A 371 -92.25 97.63 -8.08
CA LEU A 371 -91.93 96.24 -8.45
C LEU A 371 -90.49 96.09 -8.97
N GLN A 372 -89.99 97.03 -9.78
CA GLN A 372 -88.59 96.99 -10.27
C GLN A 372 -87.56 97.12 -9.13
N VAL A 373 -87.86 97.91 -8.09
CA VAL A 373 -87.01 98.01 -6.90
C VAL A 373 -87.07 96.71 -6.09
N PHE A 374 -88.26 96.12 -5.93
CA PHE A 374 -88.43 94.83 -5.24
C PHE A 374 -87.66 93.70 -5.93
N LEU A 375 -87.79 93.55 -7.26
CA LEU A 375 -87.10 92.52 -8.05
C LEU A 375 -85.57 92.67 -8.11
N ARG A 376 -85.01 93.79 -7.63
CA ARG A 376 -83.56 93.99 -7.46
C ARG A 376 -83.04 93.64 -6.05
N ALA A 377 -83.93 93.40 -5.10
CA ALA A 377 -83.59 92.89 -3.78
C ALA A 377 -83.59 91.35 -3.76
N SER A 378 -83.24 90.75 -2.61
CA SER A 378 -83.58 89.35 -2.37
C SER A 378 -85.07 89.21 -2.08
N PHE A 379 -85.74 88.26 -2.73
CA PHE A 379 -87.15 87.94 -2.50
C PHE A 379 -87.38 86.43 -2.45
N CYS A 380 -88.52 86.03 -1.88
CA CYS A 380 -89.04 84.66 -1.87
C CYS A 380 -90.45 84.62 -2.49
N SER A 381 -90.94 83.41 -2.80
CA SER A 381 -92.25 83.16 -3.42
C SER A 381 -93.38 84.01 -2.82
N SER A 382 -93.66 83.81 -1.53
CA SER A 382 -94.67 84.52 -0.75
C SER A 382 -94.54 86.05 -0.79
N SER A 383 -93.31 86.58 -0.89
CA SER A 383 -93.10 88.03 -0.99
C SER A 383 -93.37 88.54 -2.42
N LEU A 384 -92.91 87.83 -3.45
CA LEU A 384 -93.18 88.20 -4.85
C LEU A 384 -94.68 88.10 -5.17
N ARG A 385 -95.34 87.02 -4.74
CA ARG A 385 -96.79 86.82 -4.82
C ARG A 385 -97.55 87.97 -4.17
N SER A 386 -97.07 88.50 -3.04
CA SER A 386 -97.69 89.65 -2.36
C SER A 386 -97.48 90.99 -3.05
N GLU A 387 -96.44 91.18 -3.88
CA GLU A 387 -96.28 92.40 -4.69
C GLU A 387 -97.03 92.28 -6.02
N LEU A 388 -97.08 91.07 -6.60
CA LEU A 388 -97.84 90.76 -7.81
C LEU A 388 -99.33 91.09 -7.63
N SER A 389 -99.95 90.64 -6.54
CA SER A 389 -101.36 90.96 -6.27
C SER A 389 -101.64 92.44 -5.94
N LYS A 390 -100.62 93.27 -5.71
CA LYS A 390 -100.78 94.74 -5.71
C LYS A 390 -100.78 95.30 -7.13
N LEU A 391 -99.95 94.76 -8.02
CA LEU A 391 -99.94 95.14 -9.44
C LEU A 391 -101.26 94.74 -10.13
N GLU A 392 -101.74 93.53 -9.89
CA GLU A 392 -103.03 93.02 -10.39
C GLU A 392 -104.21 93.90 -9.96
N ALA A 393 -104.15 94.51 -8.77
CA ALA A 393 -105.18 95.39 -8.23
C ALA A 393 -105.13 96.84 -8.76
N VAL A 394 -104.15 97.21 -9.60
CA VAL A 394 -104.09 98.55 -10.23
C VAL A 394 -105.12 98.60 -11.36
N LEU A 395 -106.04 99.56 -11.30
CA LEU A 395 -106.91 99.90 -12.43
C LEU A 395 -106.10 100.68 -13.47
N VAL A 396 -106.14 100.24 -14.73
CA VAL A 396 -105.30 100.73 -15.83
C VAL A 396 -106.17 101.14 -17.02
N ASP A 397 -105.81 102.25 -17.66
CA ASP A 397 -106.48 102.78 -18.85
C ASP A 397 -106.31 101.84 -20.07
N PRO A 398 -107.31 101.72 -20.98
CA PRO A 398 -107.21 100.87 -22.17
C PRO A 398 -105.95 101.08 -23.04
N LEU A 399 -105.33 102.28 -23.03
CA LEU A 399 -104.10 102.56 -23.78
C LEU A 399 -102.84 101.88 -23.21
N VAL A 400 -102.89 101.38 -21.97
CA VAL A 400 -101.76 100.76 -21.26
C VAL A 400 -102.09 99.37 -20.69
N LEU A 401 -103.32 98.87 -20.91
CA LEU A 401 -103.80 97.58 -20.43
C LEU A 401 -102.96 96.39 -20.91
N ASP A 402 -102.59 96.35 -22.19
CA ASP A 402 -101.75 95.28 -22.76
C ASP A 402 -100.36 95.22 -22.09
N ILE A 403 -99.83 96.36 -21.67
CA ILE A 403 -98.53 96.46 -20.96
C ILE A 403 -98.67 96.00 -19.51
N HIS A 404 -99.79 96.31 -18.85
CA HIS A 404 -100.10 95.80 -17.51
C HIS A 404 -100.23 94.26 -17.53
N ALA A 405 -101.03 93.72 -18.45
CA ALA A 405 -101.21 92.28 -18.63
C ALA A 405 -99.87 91.57 -18.87
N ALA A 406 -99.04 92.06 -19.81
CA ALA A 406 -97.74 91.47 -20.10
C ALA A 406 -96.78 91.49 -18.89
N VAL A 407 -96.77 92.55 -18.07
CA VAL A 407 -95.93 92.58 -16.86
C VAL A 407 -96.47 91.64 -15.78
N VAL A 408 -97.80 91.53 -15.62
CA VAL A 408 -98.43 90.56 -14.71
C VAL A 408 -98.07 89.12 -15.11
N GLU A 409 -98.22 88.76 -16.39
CA GLU A 409 -97.84 87.43 -16.92
C GLU A 409 -96.36 87.11 -16.71
N ILE A 410 -95.46 88.03 -17.07
CA ILE A 410 -94.01 87.87 -16.85
C ILE A 410 -93.70 87.66 -15.35
N THR A 411 -94.41 88.36 -14.46
CA THR A 411 -94.20 88.25 -13.01
C THR A 411 -94.77 86.94 -12.44
N HIS A 412 -95.89 86.42 -12.99
CA HIS A 412 -96.39 85.07 -12.68
C HIS A 412 -95.41 83.98 -13.09
N VAL A 413 -94.77 84.08 -14.27
CA VAL A 413 -93.74 83.13 -14.70
C VAL A 413 -92.52 83.18 -13.77
N VAL A 414 -92.04 84.37 -13.39
CA VAL A 414 -90.95 84.50 -12.42
C VAL A 414 -91.34 83.91 -11.05
N LEU A 415 -92.61 84.03 -10.64
CA LEU A 415 -93.12 83.44 -9.41
C LEU A 415 -93.15 81.90 -9.45
N SER A 416 -93.61 81.27 -10.53
CA SER A 416 -93.69 79.80 -10.61
C SER A 416 -92.30 79.15 -10.58
N TRP A 417 -91.34 79.69 -11.33
CA TRP A 417 -89.94 79.24 -11.30
C TRP A 417 -89.32 79.38 -9.90
N LEU A 418 -89.71 80.42 -9.14
CA LEU A 418 -89.23 80.64 -7.78
C LEU A 418 -89.85 79.65 -6.78
N GLU A 419 -91.14 79.35 -6.94
CA GLU A 419 -91.87 78.37 -6.12
C GLU A 419 -91.35 76.93 -6.34
N GLU A 420 -91.12 76.53 -7.60
CA GLU A 420 -90.50 75.24 -7.94
C GLU A 420 -89.08 75.11 -7.36
N ALA A 421 -88.25 76.15 -7.49
CA ALA A 421 -86.90 76.16 -6.93
C ALA A 421 -86.88 76.13 -5.39
N GLU A 422 -87.80 76.84 -4.73
CA GLU A 422 -87.95 76.80 -3.27
C GLU A 422 -88.42 75.40 -2.80
N GLN A 423 -89.33 74.76 -3.53
CA GLN A 423 -89.81 73.41 -3.21
C GLN A 423 -88.75 72.32 -3.45
N LEU A 424 -87.91 72.44 -4.48
CA LEU A 424 -86.78 71.53 -4.71
C LEU A 424 -85.75 71.62 -3.58
N LEU A 425 -85.40 72.83 -3.10
CA LEU A 425 -84.49 72.98 -1.96
C LEU A 425 -85.11 72.45 -0.65
N ALA A 426 -86.42 72.61 -0.45
CA ALA A 426 -87.12 72.00 0.68
C ALA A 426 -87.07 70.46 0.64
N SER A 427 -87.22 69.84 -0.55
CA SER A 427 -87.10 68.38 -0.72
C SER A 427 -85.71 67.83 -0.43
N MET A 428 -84.66 68.67 -0.56
CA MET A 428 -83.28 68.35 -0.17
C MET A 428 -83.03 68.46 1.35
N GLY A 429 -84.07 68.62 2.18
CA GLY A 429 -83.95 68.73 3.64
C GLY A 429 -83.36 70.06 4.12
N LEU A 430 -83.44 71.12 3.29
CA LEU A 430 -83.06 72.47 3.70
C LEU A 430 -84.28 73.20 4.24
N GLU A 431 -84.28 73.53 5.54
CA GLU A 431 -85.28 74.43 6.11
C GLU A 431 -85.24 75.78 5.40
N LEU A 432 -86.32 76.09 4.69
CA LEU A 432 -86.50 77.34 3.96
C LEU A 432 -86.64 78.48 4.99
N PRO A 433 -85.78 79.52 4.97
CA PRO A 433 -85.78 80.54 6.00
C PRO A 433 -87.03 81.43 5.83
N THR A 434 -87.84 81.55 6.88
CA THR A 434 -89.04 82.41 6.96
C THR A 434 -88.76 83.93 6.85
N SER A 435 -87.52 84.32 6.54
CA SER A 435 -87.09 85.69 6.32
C SER A 435 -87.07 86.05 4.84
N LYS A 436 -87.22 87.34 4.51
CA LYS A 436 -87.23 87.90 3.14
C LYS A 436 -85.90 87.78 2.36
N LYS A 437 -85.02 86.84 2.72
CA LYS A 437 -83.68 86.64 2.11
C LYS A 437 -83.67 85.63 0.94
N GLY A 438 -84.74 84.86 0.76
CA GLY A 438 -84.99 84.05 -0.44
C GLY A 438 -84.00 82.92 -0.72
N LEU A 439 -84.09 82.35 -1.92
CA LEU A 439 -83.25 81.26 -2.43
C LEU A 439 -81.75 81.48 -2.21
N THR A 440 -81.26 82.72 -2.35
CA THR A 440 -79.85 83.08 -2.19
C THR A 440 -79.31 82.75 -0.79
N ALA A 441 -80.15 82.74 0.24
CA ALA A 441 -79.77 82.28 1.58
C ALA A 441 -79.70 80.75 1.68
N CYS A 442 -80.64 80.04 1.03
CA CYS A 442 -80.65 78.57 0.98
C CYS A 442 -79.43 78.01 0.23
N LEU A 443 -79.08 78.60 -0.91
CA LEU A 443 -77.93 78.17 -1.73
C LEU A 443 -76.59 78.40 -1.02
N LYS A 444 -76.45 79.49 -0.24
CA LYS A 444 -75.27 79.70 0.61
C LYS A 444 -75.16 78.66 1.71
N ARG A 445 -76.25 78.40 2.43
CA ARG A 445 -76.33 77.33 3.45
C ARG A 445 -76.01 75.94 2.88
N LEU A 446 -76.40 75.67 1.63
CA LEU A 446 -76.09 74.42 0.94
C LEU A 446 -74.59 74.32 0.61
N LEU A 447 -73.97 75.39 0.11
CA LEU A 447 -72.54 75.46 -0.16
C LEU A 447 -71.71 75.31 1.14
N GLU A 448 -72.11 76.00 2.21
CA GLU A 448 -71.52 75.89 3.54
C GLU A 448 -71.57 74.43 4.03
N LYS A 449 -72.74 73.78 3.99
CA LYS A 449 -72.89 72.35 4.34
C LYS A 449 -72.03 71.43 3.47
N TYR A 450 -71.95 71.67 2.17
CA TYR A 450 -71.13 70.86 1.25
C TYR A 450 -69.65 70.92 1.65
N GLN A 451 -69.12 72.12 1.87
CA GLN A 451 -67.73 72.35 2.30
C GLN A 451 -67.44 71.70 3.65
N GLU A 452 -68.37 71.75 4.62
CA GLU A 452 -68.20 71.00 5.87
C GLU A 452 -68.20 69.48 5.66
N THR A 453 -68.98 68.93 4.72
CA THR A 453 -68.97 67.48 4.43
C THR A 453 -67.73 67.05 3.66
N GLU A 454 -67.21 67.91 2.78
CA GLU A 454 -65.94 67.74 2.07
C GLU A 454 -64.78 67.63 3.08
N GLN A 455 -64.64 68.62 3.97
CA GLN A 455 -63.64 68.62 5.05
C GLN A 455 -63.75 67.43 6.01
N ARG A 456 -64.98 66.97 6.31
CA ARG A 456 -65.20 65.76 7.13
C ARG A 456 -64.74 64.49 6.39
N ASN A 457 -64.96 64.40 5.09
CA ASN A 457 -64.49 63.27 4.28
C ASN A 457 -62.96 63.28 4.16
N GLU A 458 -62.33 64.44 3.93
CA GLU A 458 -60.86 64.59 3.95
C GLU A 458 -60.28 64.16 5.30
N MET A 459 -60.89 64.59 6.42
CA MET A 459 -60.46 64.20 7.76
C MET A 459 -60.62 62.70 8.03
N LEU A 460 -61.73 62.09 7.62
CA LEU A 460 -61.97 60.66 7.77
C LEU A 460 -61.05 59.82 6.87
N GLN A 461 -60.72 60.32 5.67
CA GLN A 461 -59.76 59.67 4.78
C GLN A 461 -58.34 59.73 5.39
N ALA A 462 -57.90 60.89 5.89
CA ALA A 462 -56.61 61.01 6.56
C ALA A 462 -56.52 60.10 7.81
N GLN A 463 -57.61 59.94 8.57
CA GLN A 463 -57.67 58.98 9.68
C GLN A 463 -57.66 57.52 9.22
N LEU A 464 -58.28 57.20 8.08
CA LEU A 464 -58.20 55.86 7.48
C LEU A 464 -56.76 55.54 7.04
N GLU A 465 -56.10 56.51 6.42
CA GLU A 465 -54.70 56.42 5.97
C GLU A 465 -53.76 56.28 7.17
N GLU A 466 -53.88 57.09 8.24
CA GLU A 466 -53.11 56.97 9.49
C GLU A 466 -53.30 55.60 10.18
N VAL A 467 -54.55 55.11 10.25
CA VAL A 467 -54.85 53.77 10.81
C VAL A 467 -54.32 52.65 9.93
N GLN A 468 -54.28 52.83 8.60
CA GLN A 468 -53.71 51.84 7.70
C GLN A 468 -52.18 51.84 7.72
N GLU A 469 -51.52 53.01 7.69
CA GLU A 469 -50.06 53.13 7.82
C GLU A 469 -49.57 52.55 9.15
N SER A 470 -50.23 52.87 10.27
CA SER A 470 -49.86 52.33 11.58
C SER A 470 -50.10 50.82 11.71
N ARG A 471 -51.17 50.28 11.11
CA ARG A 471 -51.38 48.82 11.00
C ARG A 471 -50.29 48.16 10.16
N ASP A 472 -49.98 48.72 8.99
CA ASP A 472 -49.07 48.11 8.03
C ASP A 472 -47.60 48.21 8.51
N ALA A 473 -47.25 49.28 9.24
CA ALA A 473 -46.00 49.39 10.00
C ALA A 473 -45.91 48.36 11.15
N LEU A 474 -46.98 48.17 11.94
CA LEU A 474 -47.03 47.14 12.98
C LEU A 474 -46.90 45.73 12.39
N LEU A 475 -47.51 45.46 11.24
CA LEU A 475 -47.34 44.21 10.51
C LEU A 475 -45.90 44.02 10.04
N GLN A 476 -45.24 45.08 9.54
CA GLN A 476 -43.83 45.03 9.18
C GLN A 476 -42.92 44.77 10.38
N GLU A 477 -43.13 45.45 11.52
CA GLU A 477 -42.39 45.22 12.77
C GLU A 477 -42.54 43.76 13.24
N ASN A 478 -43.76 43.21 13.26
CA ASN A 478 -43.99 41.80 13.61
C ASN A 478 -43.32 40.84 12.61
N LEU A 479 -43.28 41.15 11.32
CA LEU A 479 -42.59 40.34 10.31
C LEU A 479 -41.06 40.42 10.47
N GLU A 480 -40.50 41.56 10.86
CA GLU A 480 -39.07 41.74 11.11
C GLU A 480 -38.65 41.04 12.42
N GLU A 481 -39.43 41.15 13.49
CA GLU A 481 -39.21 40.42 14.73
C GLU A 481 -39.33 38.89 14.52
N LEU A 482 -40.31 38.44 13.71
CA LEU A 482 -40.46 37.02 13.37
C LEU A 482 -39.29 36.50 12.51
N LYS A 483 -38.77 37.31 11.56
CA LYS A 483 -37.56 36.97 10.79
C LYS A 483 -36.34 36.86 11.72
N ALA A 484 -36.12 37.86 12.59
CA ALA A 484 -35.00 37.86 13.53
C ALA A 484 -35.05 36.64 14.48
N LYS A 485 -36.25 36.24 14.94
CA LYS A 485 -36.45 34.99 15.70
C LYS A 485 -36.08 33.75 14.89
N HIS A 486 -36.50 33.64 13.63
CA HIS A 486 -36.13 32.51 12.77
C HIS A 486 -34.63 32.46 12.45
N GLU A 487 -34.01 33.62 12.19
CA GLU A 487 -32.57 33.75 11.96
C GLU A 487 -31.77 33.35 13.21
N GLN A 488 -32.20 33.80 14.40
CA GLN A 488 -31.62 33.37 15.67
C GLN A 488 -31.78 31.86 15.90
N ASP A 489 -32.96 31.30 15.63
CA ASP A 489 -33.24 29.86 15.73
C ASP A 489 -32.37 29.03 14.78
N LEU A 490 -32.17 29.50 13.55
CA LEU A 490 -31.27 28.90 12.56
C LEU A 490 -29.82 29.00 13.03
N GLN A 491 -29.37 30.15 13.53
CA GLN A 491 -28.01 30.31 14.03
C GLN A 491 -27.74 29.42 15.26
N ILE A 492 -28.73 29.25 16.16
CA ILE A 492 -28.65 28.31 17.28
C ILE A 492 -28.52 26.86 16.77
N LYS A 493 -29.34 26.46 15.79
CA LYS A 493 -29.28 25.11 15.18
C LYS A 493 -27.94 24.88 14.46
N ILE A 494 -27.43 25.87 13.73
CA ILE A 494 -26.11 25.83 13.07
C ILE A 494 -25.00 25.68 14.12
N ASN A 495 -25.00 26.51 15.17
CA ASN A 495 -24.02 26.42 16.25
C ASN A 495 -24.08 25.07 16.99
N GLN A 496 -25.27 24.53 17.24
CA GLN A 496 -25.44 23.20 17.84
C GLN A 496 -24.90 22.10 16.92
N ILE A 497 -25.20 22.13 15.61
CA ILE A 497 -24.66 21.18 14.64
C ILE A 497 -23.12 21.29 14.56
N ILE A 498 -22.55 22.50 14.63
CA ILE A 498 -21.10 22.69 14.69
C ILE A 498 -20.51 22.03 15.93
N LEU A 499 -21.07 22.28 17.12
CA LEU A 499 -20.63 21.67 18.38
C LEU A 499 -20.74 20.13 18.36
N GLU A 500 -21.88 19.58 17.91
CA GLU A 500 -22.06 18.14 17.75
C GLU A 500 -21.05 17.52 16.78
N LYS A 501 -20.72 18.23 15.69
CA LYS A 501 -19.69 17.79 14.73
C LYS A 501 -18.27 18.01 15.23
N GLU A 502 -18.02 18.92 16.17
CA GLU A 502 -16.74 19.08 16.83
C GLU A 502 -16.52 17.99 17.89
N GLU A 503 -17.54 17.68 18.69
CA GLU A 503 -17.53 16.51 19.58
C GLU A 503 -17.34 15.19 18.82
N GLU A 504 -18.00 15.00 17.66
CA GLU A 504 -17.75 13.83 16.80
C GLU A 504 -16.30 13.75 16.31
N LYS A 505 -15.74 14.87 15.83
CA LYS A 505 -14.33 14.95 15.38
C LYS A 505 -13.38 14.65 16.54
N GLU A 506 -13.62 15.19 17.73
CA GLU A 506 -12.80 14.99 18.91
C GLU A 506 -12.83 13.51 19.35
N LYS A 507 -14.01 12.89 19.44
CA LYS A 507 -14.16 11.46 19.75
C LYS A 507 -13.48 10.56 18.71
N ILE A 508 -13.51 10.94 17.43
CA ILE A 508 -12.77 10.24 16.36
C ILE A 508 -11.26 10.42 16.53
N LEU A 509 -10.79 11.64 16.82
CA LEU A 509 -9.39 11.97 17.09
C LEU A 509 -8.86 11.22 18.32
N GLU A 510 -9.58 11.20 19.43
CA GLU A 510 -9.23 10.38 20.60
C GLU A 510 -9.15 8.90 20.25
N SER A 511 -10.15 8.36 19.53
CA SER A 511 -10.16 6.93 19.16
C SER A 511 -9.00 6.55 18.22
N THR A 512 -8.53 7.47 17.37
CA THR A 512 -7.40 7.24 16.46
C THR A 512 -6.08 7.45 17.19
N VAL A 513 -5.94 8.48 18.02
CA VAL A 513 -4.78 8.69 18.91
C VAL A 513 -4.58 7.51 19.87
N LEU A 514 -5.65 6.92 20.40
CA LEU A 514 -5.58 5.71 21.22
C LEU A 514 -5.09 4.51 20.39
N LYS A 515 -5.63 4.27 19.20
CA LYS A 515 -5.18 3.20 18.30
C LYS A 515 -3.72 3.37 17.88
N GLU A 516 -3.26 4.58 17.58
CA GLU A 516 -1.84 4.82 17.26
C GLU A 516 -0.93 4.69 18.50
N LYS A 517 -1.38 5.10 19.69
CA LYS A 517 -0.67 4.82 20.95
C LYS A 517 -0.53 3.30 21.21
N GLU A 518 -1.59 2.53 20.94
CA GLU A 518 -1.56 1.06 21.05
C GLU A 518 -0.63 0.42 20.02
N LYS A 519 -0.71 0.81 18.74
CA LYS A 519 0.22 0.37 17.68
C LYS A 519 1.68 0.70 18.03
N HIS A 520 1.96 1.94 18.42
CA HIS A 520 3.31 2.35 18.83
C HIS A 520 3.80 1.52 20.03
N LYS A 521 2.94 1.26 21.03
CA LYS A 521 3.29 0.38 22.14
C LYS A 521 3.57 -1.05 21.68
N GLN A 522 2.75 -1.61 20.79
CA GLN A 522 2.97 -2.94 20.21
C GLN A 522 4.31 -3.01 19.47
N CYS A 523 4.59 -2.08 18.54
CA CYS A 523 5.86 -2.03 17.82
C CYS A 523 7.07 -1.81 18.76
N LEU A 524 6.94 -0.99 19.81
CA LEU A 524 7.99 -0.82 20.82
C LEU A 524 8.22 -2.10 21.64
N ASP A 525 7.17 -2.84 21.97
CA ASP A 525 7.29 -4.11 22.70
C ASP A 525 7.74 -5.28 21.80
N GLU A 526 7.52 -5.20 20.49
CA GLU A 526 8.11 -6.09 19.48
C GLU A 526 9.60 -5.81 19.26
N GLU A 527 9.99 -4.55 19.07
CA GLU A 527 11.41 -4.21 18.93
C GLU A 527 12.20 -4.41 20.24
N LYS A 528 11.59 -4.24 21.43
CA LYS A 528 12.20 -4.70 22.69
C LYS A 528 12.48 -6.21 22.69
N LYS A 529 11.51 -7.04 22.24
CA LYS A 529 11.72 -8.50 22.12
C LYS A 529 12.79 -8.82 21.08
N ARG A 530 12.85 -8.07 19.98
CA ARG A 530 13.88 -8.21 18.94
C ARG A 530 15.27 -7.88 19.46
N ILE A 531 15.41 -6.76 20.18
CA ILE A 531 16.65 -6.35 20.85
C ILE A 531 17.06 -7.41 21.88
N GLN A 532 16.17 -7.85 22.76
CA GLN A 532 16.45 -8.93 23.73
C GLN A 532 16.87 -10.24 23.05
N GLY A 533 16.26 -10.59 21.91
CA GLY A 533 16.66 -11.73 21.09
C GLY A 533 18.08 -11.57 20.52
N LEU A 534 18.40 -10.39 19.98
CA LEU A 534 19.74 -10.06 19.47
C LEU A 534 20.78 -10.02 20.59
N GLU A 535 20.49 -9.43 21.75
CA GLU A 535 21.35 -9.44 22.95
C GLU A 535 21.60 -10.85 23.49
N SER A 536 20.62 -11.75 23.37
CA SER A 536 20.74 -13.16 23.76
C SER A 536 21.63 -13.92 22.76
N CYS A 537 21.43 -13.71 21.46
CA CYS A 537 22.32 -14.25 20.42
C CYS A 537 23.76 -13.71 20.56
N LEU A 538 23.94 -12.41 20.83
CA LEU A 538 25.25 -11.79 21.02
C LEU A 538 25.95 -12.32 22.28
N ARG A 539 25.24 -12.53 23.40
CA ARG A 539 25.77 -13.21 24.58
C ARG A 539 26.20 -14.65 24.27
N SER A 540 25.35 -15.44 23.61
CA SER A 540 25.71 -16.81 23.23
C SER A 540 26.88 -16.86 22.24
N MET A 541 27.01 -15.88 21.35
CA MET A 541 28.19 -15.75 20.48
C MET A 541 29.44 -15.36 21.28
N ALA A 542 29.34 -14.46 22.25
CA ALA A 542 30.45 -14.10 23.15
C ALA A 542 30.90 -15.30 23.99
N GLU A 543 29.97 -16.06 24.58
CA GLU A 543 30.24 -17.31 25.30
C GLU A 543 30.95 -18.35 24.42
N ILE A 544 30.54 -18.49 23.15
CA ILE A 544 31.19 -19.38 22.18
C ILE A 544 32.59 -18.88 21.80
N ILE A 545 32.80 -17.56 21.68
CA ILE A 545 34.11 -16.97 21.40
C ILE A 545 35.05 -17.11 22.60
N GLU A 546 34.57 -16.87 23.81
CA GLU A 546 35.33 -17.03 25.06
C GLU A 546 35.67 -18.51 25.32
N GLY A 547 34.72 -19.42 25.06
CA GLY A 547 34.96 -20.87 25.07
C GLY A 547 36.06 -21.26 24.09
N LYS A 548 35.99 -20.78 22.83
CA LYS A 548 37.03 -21.01 21.83
C LYS A 548 38.38 -20.36 22.16
N SER A 549 38.39 -19.22 22.84
CA SER A 549 39.63 -18.59 23.34
C SER A 549 40.33 -19.53 24.32
N LYS A 550 39.57 -20.07 25.29
CA LYS A 550 40.09 -21.01 26.30
C LYS A 550 40.47 -22.36 25.70
N GLU A 551 39.72 -22.86 24.71
CA GLU A 551 40.11 -24.04 23.93
C GLU A 551 41.43 -23.80 23.16
N GLN A 552 41.59 -22.63 22.54
CA GLN A 552 42.81 -22.25 21.82
C GLN A 552 43.99 -22.08 22.78
N GLU A 553 43.83 -21.37 23.91
CA GLU A 553 44.85 -21.24 24.97
C GLU A 553 45.31 -22.62 25.47
N VAL A 554 44.38 -23.58 25.66
CA VAL A 554 44.70 -24.96 26.04
C VAL A 554 45.36 -25.77 24.92
N MET A 555 45.14 -25.45 23.64
CA MET A 555 45.90 -26.03 22.53
C MET A 555 47.29 -25.41 22.39
N ASP A 556 47.42 -24.10 22.58
CA ASP A 556 48.67 -23.37 22.46
C ASP A 556 49.64 -23.76 23.60
N LEU A 557 49.13 -23.97 24.81
CA LEU A 557 49.91 -24.56 25.92
C LEU A 557 50.40 -25.98 25.58
N LYS A 558 49.55 -26.84 25.01
CA LYS A 558 49.96 -28.20 24.59
C LYS A 558 50.94 -28.19 23.41
N LEU A 559 50.85 -27.18 22.54
CA LEU A 559 51.84 -26.96 21.49
C LEU A 559 53.18 -26.49 22.08
N GLN A 560 53.17 -25.64 23.11
CA GLN A 560 54.39 -25.27 23.84
C GLN A 560 55.01 -26.47 24.58
N GLU A 561 54.22 -27.31 25.24
CA GLU A 561 54.67 -28.57 25.85
C GLU A 561 55.30 -29.50 24.80
N ALA A 562 54.61 -29.74 23.67
CA ALA A 562 55.12 -30.59 22.60
C ALA A 562 56.37 -30.02 21.89
N VAL A 563 56.51 -28.70 21.79
CA VAL A 563 57.72 -28.04 21.29
C VAL A 563 58.87 -28.20 22.29
N HIS A 564 58.62 -28.01 23.58
CA HIS A 564 59.62 -28.23 24.62
C HIS A 564 60.12 -29.69 24.65
N ASP A 565 59.23 -30.67 24.52
CA ASP A 565 59.60 -32.09 24.41
C ASP A 565 60.43 -32.40 23.14
N LEU A 566 60.17 -31.68 22.03
CA LEU A 566 60.97 -31.75 20.81
C LEU A 566 62.35 -31.08 20.96
N GLU A 567 62.44 -29.95 21.66
CA GLU A 567 63.70 -29.30 22.02
C GLU A 567 64.52 -30.19 22.96
N GLU A 568 63.89 -30.82 23.95
CA GLU A 568 64.57 -31.72 24.89
C GLU A 568 65.01 -33.04 24.22
N THR A 569 64.23 -33.58 23.27
CA THR A 569 64.65 -34.77 22.49
C THR A 569 65.74 -34.45 21.48
N THR A 570 65.72 -33.30 20.81
CA THR A 570 66.83 -32.88 19.93
C THR A 570 68.11 -32.54 20.70
N ALA A 571 68.00 -32.01 21.93
CA ALA A 571 69.15 -31.86 22.84
C ALA A 571 69.75 -33.22 23.25
N ARG A 572 68.92 -34.22 23.58
CA ARG A 572 69.37 -35.60 23.81
C ARG A 572 70.03 -36.20 22.57
N GLU A 573 69.48 -35.97 21.38
CA GLU A 573 70.05 -36.43 20.11
C GLU A 573 71.42 -35.79 19.84
N MET A 574 71.59 -34.50 20.13
CA MET A 574 72.90 -33.83 20.05
C MET A 574 73.92 -34.43 21.02
N MET A 575 73.54 -34.72 22.28
CA MET A 575 74.45 -35.37 23.22
C MET A 575 74.85 -36.79 22.77
N LEU A 576 73.92 -37.56 22.21
CA LEU A 576 74.22 -38.88 21.64
C LEU A 576 75.15 -38.77 20.42
N LYS A 577 74.93 -37.80 19.52
CA LYS A 577 75.83 -37.51 18.39
C LYS A 577 77.23 -37.09 18.87
N GLN A 578 77.32 -36.26 19.90
CA GLN A 578 78.60 -35.89 20.53
C GLN A 578 79.31 -37.13 21.11
N GLN A 579 78.56 -38.03 21.77
CA GLN A 579 79.10 -39.25 22.35
C GLN A 579 79.60 -40.24 21.28
N VAL A 580 78.91 -40.36 20.14
CA VAL A 580 79.36 -41.17 18.99
C VAL A 580 80.64 -40.58 18.37
N LEU A 581 80.71 -39.27 18.17
CA LEU A 581 81.93 -38.62 17.67
C LEU A 581 83.15 -38.86 18.60
N MET A 582 82.96 -38.78 19.92
CA MET A 582 84.00 -39.13 20.89
C MET A 582 84.44 -40.61 20.80
N GLN A 583 83.52 -41.53 20.47
CA GLN A 583 83.85 -42.94 20.26
C GLN A 583 84.59 -43.16 18.94
N ASP A 584 84.21 -42.48 17.86
CA ASP A 584 84.92 -42.54 16.57
C ASP A 584 86.35 -41.97 16.69
N GLU A 585 86.56 -40.89 17.44
CA GLU A 585 87.90 -40.37 17.73
C GLU A 585 88.75 -41.36 18.55
N GLN A 586 88.17 -42.02 19.56
CA GLN A 586 88.86 -43.08 20.31
C GLN A 586 89.21 -44.29 19.44
N LEU A 587 88.28 -44.73 18.58
CA LEU A 587 88.52 -45.83 17.63
C LEU A 587 89.61 -45.48 16.62
N LYS A 588 89.70 -44.20 16.21
CA LYS A 588 90.74 -43.70 15.32
C LYS A 588 92.12 -43.67 15.98
N ILE A 589 92.23 -43.18 17.22
CA ILE A 589 93.48 -43.24 17.99
C ILE A 589 93.95 -44.70 18.12
N LEU A 590 93.05 -45.62 18.47
CA LEU A 590 93.35 -47.06 18.54
C LEU A 590 93.69 -47.67 17.18
N GLN A 591 93.26 -47.09 16.06
CA GLN A 591 93.66 -47.51 14.71
C GLN A 591 95.07 -47.02 14.38
N ASP A 592 95.36 -45.74 14.61
CA ASP A 592 96.66 -45.11 14.37
C ASP A 592 97.76 -45.81 15.22
N GLU A 593 97.49 -46.13 16.49
CA GLU A 593 98.37 -46.92 17.35
C GLU A 593 98.69 -48.31 16.76
N ARG A 594 97.69 -49.00 16.19
CA ARG A 594 97.88 -50.31 15.53
C ARG A 594 98.68 -50.19 14.23
N GLU A 595 98.64 -49.05 13.55
CA GLU A 595 99.48 -48.80 12.38
C GLU A 595 100.93 -48.48 12.78
N VAL A 596 101.15 -47.70 13.84
CA VAL A 596 102.49 -47.49 14.42
C VAL A 596 103.13 -48.81 14.89
N LEU A 597 102.35 -49.72 15.50
CA LEU A 597 102.83 -51.05 15.89
C LEU A 597 103.20 -51.93 14.67
N LYS A 598 102.45 -51.84 13.56
CA LYS A 598 102.82 -52.51 12.30
C LYS A 598 104.12 -51.96 11.71
N TRP A 599 104.33 -50.65 11.74
CA TRP A 599 105.57 -50.03 11.27
C TRP A 599 106.79 -50.51 12.06
N LYS A 600 106.72 -50.52 13.40
CA LYS A 600 107.79 -51.05 14.25
C LYS A 600 108.12 -52.52 13.95
N MET A 601 107.10 -53.37 13.84
CA MET A 601 107.28 -54.78 13.45
C MET A 601 107.94 -54.93 12.06
N GLN A 602 107.66 -54.04 11.09
CA GLN A 602 108.34 -54.04 9.80
C GLN A 602 109.80 -53.57 9.88
N GLU A 603 110.11 -52.62 10.76
CA GLU A 603 111.45 -52.12 11.03
C GLU A 603 112.32 -53.19 11.71
N GLU A 604 111.82 -53.85 12.76
CA GLU A 604 112.43 -55.02 13.40
C GLU A 604 112.71 -56.14 12.38
N ILE A 605 111.75 -56.44 11.50
CA ILE A 605 111.92 -57.42 10.40
C ILE A 605 113.00 -56.96 9.39
N ALA A 606 113.20 -55.66 9.19
CA ALA A 606 114.27 -55.14 8.33
C ALA A 606 115.64 -55.26 8.99
N GLU A 607 115.74 -54.99 10.30
CA GLU A 607 116.96 -55.21 11.11
C GLU A 607 117.38 -56.69 11.10
N TYR A 608 116.46 -57.62 11.40
CA TYR A 608 116.74 -59.06 11.32
C TYR A 608 117.19 -59.49 9.92
N LYS A 609 116.65 -58.88 8.84
CA LYS A 609 117.10 -59.15 7.47
C LYS A 609 118.50 -58.62 7.17
N GLU A 610 118.93 -57.50 7.76
CA GLU A 610 120.32 -57.05 7.61
C GLU A 610 121.28 -57.85 8.51
N GLN A 611 120.87 -58.27 9.71
CA GLN A 611 121.63 -59.23 10.52
C GLN A 611 121.88 -60.53 9.75
N ILE A 612 120.86 -61.08 9.07
CA ILE A 612 121.00 -62.25 8.20
C ILE A 612 121.98 -61.99 7.03
N LYS A 613 121.99 -60.79 6.43
CA LYS A 613 122.98 -60.39 5.42
C LYS A 613 124.40 -60.22 5.97
N GLN A 614 124.55 -59.79 7.22
CA GLN A 614 125.86 -59.71 7.88
C GLN A 614 126.38 -61.11 8.25
N HIS A 615 125.50 -61.99 8.72
CA HIS A 615 125.82 -63.40 8.97
C HIS A 615 126.20 -64.13 7.68
N SER A 616 125.47 -63.96 6.57
CA SER A 616 125.83 -64.63 5.31
C SER A 616 127.16 -64.13 4.73
N ARG A 617 127.45 -62.83 4.80
CA ARG A 617 128.80 -62.28 4.48
C ARG A 617 129.90 -62.88 5.36
N THR A 618 129.62 -63.09 6.65
CA THR A 618 130.56 -63.68 7.60
C THR A 618 130.78 -65.17 7.34
N ILE A 619 129.73 -65.91 6.98
CA ILE A 619 129.79 -67.33 6.61
C ILE A 619 130.66 -67.51 5.36
N VAL A 620 130.41 -66.76 4.28
CA VAL A 620 131.24 -66.85 3.06
C VAL A 620 132.72 -66.54 3.35
N ALA A 621 133.00 -65.51 4.16
CA ALA A 621 134.37 -65.19 4.57
C ALA A 621 135.02 -66.24 5.51
N LEU A 622 134.24 -67.16 6.10
CA LEU A 622 134.75 -68.33 6.83
C LEU A 622 134.89 -69.55 5.92
N GLU A 623 134.02 -69.71 4.91
CA GLU A 623 134.10 -70.76 3.88
C GLU A 623 135.33 -70.57 2.98
N ASP A 624 135.60 -69.34 2.53
CA ASP A 624 136.81 -68.99 1.76
C ASP A 624 138.09 -69.34 2.56
N ARG A 625 138.14 -68.98 3.85
CA ARG A 625 139.25 -69.30 4.75
C ARG A 625 139.37 -70.79 5.07
N LEU A 626 138.27 -71.55 4.98
CA LEU A 626 138.30 -73.01 5.11
C LEU A 626 138.96 -73.63 3.87
N LEU A 627 138.61 -73.15 2.67
CA LEU A 627 139.20 -73.60 1.41
C LEU A 627 140.71 -73.28 1.32
N GLU A 628 141.14 -72.11 1.80
CA GLU A 628 142.57 -71.78 1.96
C GLU A 628 143.28 -72.78 2.89
N ALA A 629 142.66 -73.11 4.03
CA ALA A 629 143.21 -74.06 4.99
C ALA A 629 143.28 -75.50 4.44
N GLU A 630 142.29 -75.95 3.66
CA GLU A 630 142.32 -77.27 3.01
C GLU A 630 143.42 -77.38 1.95
N GLN A 631 143.69 -76.31 1.20
CA GLN A 631 144.81 -76.27 0.25
C GLN A 631 146.17 -76.35 0.97
N GLN A 632 146.35 -75.60 2.06
CA GLN A 632 147.55 -75.69 2.91
C GLN A 632 147.71 -77.09 3.54
N GLN A 633 146.62 -77.72 3.99
CA GLN A 633 146.65 -79.08 4.53
C GLN A 633 147.04 -80.12 3.48
N LYS A 634 146.84 -79.86 2.18
CA LYS A 634 147.25 -80.75 1.09
C LYS A 634 148.76 -80.71 0.87
N ALA A 635 149.37 -79.52 0.81
CA ALA A 635 150.82 -79.37 0.72
C ALA A 635 151.55 -80.02 1.91
N LEU A 636 151.05 -79.80 3.13
CA LEU A 636 151.61 -80.40 4.35
C LEU A 636 151.49 -81.94 4.38
N LYS A 637 150.51 -82.53 3.69
CA LYS A 637 150.40 -84.00 3.56
C LYS A 637 151.46 -84.59 2.63
N GLU A 638 151.92 -83.84 1.63
CA GLU A 638 152.98 -84.27 0.72
C GLU A 638 154.37 -84.19 1.39
N GLU A 639 154.64 -83.16 2.20
CA GLU A 639 155.85 -83.10 3.04
C GLU A 639 155.89 -84.21 4.12
N ASN A 640 154.74 -84.56 4.71
CA ASN A 640 154.69 -85.58 5.76
C ASN A 640 155.12 -86.98 5.28
N VAL A 641 154.91 -87.33 4.00
CA VAL A 641 155.37 -88.63 3.45
C VAL A 641 156.90 -88.74 3.49
N VAL A 642 157.63 -87.63 3.33
CA VAL A 642 159.10 -87.60 3.37
C VAL A 642 159.64 -87.61 4.81
N LEU A 643 158.86 -87.11 5.79
CA LEU A 643 159.26 -87.08 7.19
C LEU A 643 158.95 -88.39 7.95
N VAL A 644 158.02 -89.22 7.45
CA VAL A 644 157.66 -90.52 8.03
C VAL A 644 158.81 -91.53 8.07
N GLU A 645 159.85 -91.40 7.24
CA GLU A 645 161.01 -92.30 7.28
C GLU A 645 162.03 -92.01 8.40
N ARG A 646 161.99 -90.85 9.08
CA ARG A 646 163.16 -90.36 9.85
C ARG A 646 163.17 -90.56 11.37
N ILE A 647 162.03 -90.59 12.09
CA ILE A 647 162.04 -90.71 13.58
C ILE A 647 161.05 -91.77 14.07
N LYS A 648 161.51 -92.57 15.05
CA LYS A 648 160.85 -93.79 15.54
C LYS A 648 161.00 -93.93 17.06
N GLY A 649 160.08 -93.31 17.82
CA GLY A 649 159.83 -93.60 19.25
C GLY A 649 159.89 -92.43 20.26
N LEU A 650 159.16 -92.64 21.37
CA LEU A 650 159.16 -91.94 22.69
C LEU A 650 158.26 -90.70 22.95
N GLN A 651 157.21 -90.95 23.77
CA GLN A 651 156.76 -90.27 25.02
C GLN A 651 156.19 -88.82 25.09
N ASP A 652 154.89 -88.76 25.49
CA ASP A 652 154.29 -88.20 26.73
C ASP A 652 154.23 -86.67 27.11
N ASP A 653 153.17 -86.37 27.89
CA ASP A 653 152.84 -85.19 28.76
C ASP A 653 152.26 -83.84 28.21
N ALA A 654 151.65 -83.03 29.11
CA ALA A 654 150.56 -82.06 28.81
C ALA A 654 150.43 -80.83 29.77
N CYS A 655 149.70 -79.75 29.38
CA CYS A 655 149.01 -78.78 30.29
C CYS A 655 148.22 -77.58 29.67
N ARG A 656 147.04 -77.24 30.27
CA ARG A 656 146.41 -75.89 30.53
C ARG A 656 145.98 -74.95 29.35
N SER A 657 145.07 -73.94 29.44
CA SER A 657 143.87 -73.49 30.25
C SER A 657 143.32 -72.17 29.57
N THR A 658 142.35 -71.29 29.98
CA THR A 658 141.51 -70.99 31.20
C THR A 658 140.35 -69.97 30.87
N SER A 659 139.29 -69.88 31.70
CA SER A 659 138.36 -68.71 31.92
C SER A 659 137.30 -68.31 30.85
N GLY A 660 136.05 -67.88 31.16
CA GLY A 660 135.28 -67.79 32.44
C GLY A 660 133.92 -67.00 32.33
N ALA A 661 133.03 -67.09 33.36
CA ALA A 661 131.68 -66.42 33.51
C ALA A 661 130.48 -67.09 32.75
N SER A 662 129.15 -66.87 32.98
CA SER A 662 128.25 -66.35 34.07
C SER A 662 126.75 -66.33 33.58
N GLN A 663 125.61 -66.25 34.32
CA GLN A 663 125.14 -66.76 35.64
C GLN A 663 123.62 -66.41 35.92
N GLU A 664 122.77 -67.38 36.35
CA GLU A 664 121.47 -67.29 37.14
C GLU A 664 120.20 -66.55 36.60
N ALA A 665 118.93 -66.81 37.00
CA ALA A 665 118.22 -67.72 37.97
C ALA A 665 116.82 -68.15 37.39
N LYS A 666 116.11 -69.28 37.69
CA LYS A 666 115.72 -70.06 38.91
C LYS A 666 114.60 -69.41 39.77
N GLU A 667 113.62 -70.06 40.44
CA GLU A 667 112.99 -71.43 40.53
C GLU A 667 111.76 -71.37 41.51
N SER A 668 110.83 -72.32 41.78
CA SER A 668 110.49 -73.69 41.30
C SER A 668 108.96 -74.07 41.39
N HIS A 669 108.47 -74.82 42.40
CA HIS A 669 107.09 -75.38 42.56
C HIS A 669 106.64 -75.58 44.05
N CYS A 670 105.31 -75.66 44.34
CA CYS A 670 104.58 -76.88 44.85
C CYS A 670 103.33 -76.68 45.76
N CYS A 671 102.28 -77.48 45.48
CA CYS A 671 101.29 -78.13 46.36
C CYS A 671 100.53 -77.40 47.52
N GLY A 672 99.22 -77.10 47.29
CA GLY A 672 98.12 -77.86 47.94
C GLY A 672 97.43 -77.38 49.24
N LEU A 673 96.10 -77.61 49.28
CA LEU A 673 95.16 -77.64 50.44
C LEU A 673 94.52 -76.36 51.02
N GLU A 674 94.93 -75.13 50.71
CA GLU A 674 94.18 -73.94 51.18
C GLU A 674 93.03 -73.50 50.26
N GLU A 675 93.10 -73.82 48.96
CA GLU A 675 92.16 -73.31 47.94
C GLU A 675 90.70 -73.76 48.16
N LEU A 676 90.46 -74.94 48.76
CA LEU A 676 89.11 -75.41 49.06
C LEU A 676 88.43 -74.62 50.19
N ALA A 677 89.17 -74.22 51.22
CA ALA A 677 88.62 -73.38 52.29
C ALA A 677 88.35 -71.96 51.79
N ALA A 678 89.23 -71.42 50.94
CA ALA A 678 89.01 -70.15 50.25
C ALA A 678 87.78 -70.21 49.33
N MET A 679 87.65 -71.24 48.49
CA MET A 679 86.47 -71.48 47.64
C MET A 679 85.18 -71.60 48.46
N GLN A 680 85.22 -72.29 49.61
CA GLN A 680 84.03 -72.50 50.45
C GLN A 680 83.60 -71.21 51.17
N SER A 681 84.56 -70.39 51.63
CA SER A 681 84.29 -69.05 52.18
C SER A 681 83.78 -68.08 51.11
N ILE A 682 84.34 -68.13 49.89
CA ILE A 682 83.85 -67.36 48.73
C ILE A 682 82.44 -67.81 48.34
N LEU A 683 82.14 -69.11 48.37
CA LEU A 683 80.79 -69.64 48.14
C LEU A 683 79.80 -69.14 49.19
N GLN A 684 80.14 -69.20 50.48
CA GLN A 684 79.27 -68.65 51.54
C GLN A 684 79.08 -67.13 51.42
N ALA A 685 80.10 -66.39 50.98
CA ALA A 685 79.97 -64.97 50.67
C ALA A 685 79.09 -64.71 49.44
N LYS A 686 79.16 -65.56 48.40
CA LYS A 686 78.28 -65.53 47.22
C LYS A 686 76.84 -65.88 47.59
N GLU A 687 76.62 -66.87 48.44
CA GLU A 687 75.29 -67.24 48.95
C GLU A 687 74.70 -66.15 49.84
N ALA A 688 75.50 -65.52 50.72
CA ALA A 688 75.08 -64.35 51.48
C ALA A 688 74.69 -63.17 50.57
N ALA A 689 75.46 -62.91 49.50
CA ALA A 689 75.13 -61.91 48.50
C ALA A 689 73.86 -62.27 47.69
N ILE A 690 73.64 -63.55 47.37
CA ILE A 690 72.43 -64.04 46.70
C ILE A 690 71.21 -63.94 47.63
N VAL A 691 71.35 -64.21 48.93
CA VAL A 691 70.29 -63.99 49.94
C VAL A 691 69.99 -62.50 50.11
N GLY A 692 71.01 -61.64 50.10
CA GLY A 692 70.85 -60.18 50.06
C GLY A 692 70.07 -59.72 48.82
N LEU A 693 70.53 -60.10 47.63
CA LEU A 693 69.89 -59.74 46.36
C LEU A 693 68.50 -60.35 46.19
N THR A 694 68.21 -61.54 46.73
CA THR A 694 66.85 -62.10 46.72
C THR A 694 65.93 -61.48 47.77
N LYS A 695 66.48 -60.96 48.88
CA LYS A 695 65.75 -60.10 49.83
C LYS A 695 65.43 -58.74 49.19
N GLU A 696 66.39 -58.11 48.52
CA GLU A 696 66.16 -56.86 47.78
C GLU A 696 65.22 -57.05 46.58
N LEU A 697 65.34 -58.16 45.83
CA LEU A 697 64.40 -58.50 44.76
C LEU A 697 63.00 -58.85 45.27
N SER A 698 62.85 -59.42 46.47
CA SER A 698 61.53 -59.67 47.06
C SER A 698 60.93 -58.40 47.69
N GLU A 699 61.73 -57.52 48.29
CA GLU A 699 61.27 -56.21 48.76
C GLU A 699 60.91 -55.26 47.62
N THR A 700 61.68 -55.22 46.53
CA THR A 700 61.34 -54.43 45.34
C THR A 700 60.15 -55.04 44.59
N ARG A 701 60.01 -56.37 44.56
CA ARG A 701 58.81 -57.04 44.02
C ARG A 701 57.58 -56.86 44.89
N ALA A 702 57.72 -56.73 46.21
CA ALA A 702 56.65 -56.30 47.10
C ALA A 702 56.25 -54.85 46.78
N ARG A 703 57.18 -53.90 46.81
CA ARG A 703 56.91 -52.48 46.47
C ARG A 703 56.31 -52.30 45.06
N MET A 704 56.71 -53.10 44.06
CA MET A 704 56.10 -53.13 42.72
C MET A 704 54.77 -53.90 42.64
N SER A 705 54.47 -54.78 43.59
CA SER A 705 53.15 -55.39 43.76
C SER A 705 52.18 -54.40 44.40
N ASP A 706 52.64 -53.65 45.41
CA ASP A 706 51.86 -52.63 46.09
C ASP A 706 51.53 -51.48 45.12
N MET A 707 52.51 -50.95 44.38
CA MET A 707 52.27 -49.98 43.28
C MET A 707 51.47 -50.54 42.09
N ARG A 708 51.19 -51.85 42.03
CA ARG A 708 50.31 -52.49 41.04
C ARG A 708 48.89 -52.73 41.60
N GLY A 709 48.72 -52.76 42.91
CA GLY A 709 47.41 -52.83 43.58
C GLY A 709 46.82 -51.46 43.91
N GLU A 710 47.67 -50.51 44.33
CA GLU A 710 47.25 -49.19 44.82
C GLU A 710 47.33 -48.11 43.72
N LEU A 711 46.36 -48.12 42.81
CA LEU A 711 45.82 -46.82 42.39
C LEU A 711 45.09 -46.25 43.59
N SER A 712 45.58 -45.13 44.13
CA SER A 712 44.92 -44.47 45.27
C SER A 712 43.46 -44.14 44.93
N GLU A 713 42.57 -44.15 45.92
CA GLU A 713 41.15 -43.81 45.70
C GLU A 713 41.00 -42.43 45.04
N LYS A 714 41.94 -41.51 45.28
CA LYS A 714 42.06 -40.24 44.55
C LYS A 714 42.29 -40.45 43.06
N GLN A 715 43.34 -41.16 42.66
CA GLN A 715 43.62 -41.43 41.24
C GLN A 715 42.47 -42.19 40.55
N LYS A 716 41.81 -43.11 41.26
CA LYS A 716 40.61 -43.79 40.75
C LYS A 716 39.43 -42.84 40.57
N ALA A 717 39.14 -42.00 41.56
CA ALA A 717 38.09 -40.98 41.48
C ALA A 717 38.41 -39.88 40.46
N GLU A 718 39.68 -39.52 40.27
CA GLU A 718 40.16 -38.58 39.24
C GLU A 718 40.02 -39.18 37.84
N LEU A 719 40.29 -40.48 37.67
CA LEU A 719 40.01 -41.21 36.42
C LEU A 719 38.50 -41.33 36.16
N GLU A 720 37.68 -41.64 37.17
CA GLU A 720 36.23 -41.68 37.02
C GLU A 720 35.68 -40.27 36.69
N GLN A 721 36.18 -39.21 37.34
CA GLN A 721 35.82 -37.82 37.06
C GLN A 721 36.35 -37.32 35.70
N SER A 722 37.50 -37.82 35.21
CA SER A 722 37.99 -37.53 33.86
C SER A 722 37.14 -38.25 32.81
N LEU A 723 36.75 -39.50 33.04
CA LEU A 723 35.88 -40.29 32.17
C LEU A 723 34.45 -39.71 32.12
N HIS A 724 33.93 -39.19 33.24
CA HIS A 724 32.69 -38.40 33.26
C HIS A 724 32.83 -37.07 32.50
N ARG A 725 33.96 -36.35 32.62
CA ARG A 725 34.22 -35.13 31.83
C ARG A 725 34.31 -35.42 30.34
N VAL A 726 35.01 -36.48 29.93
CA VAL A 726 35.08 -36.93 28.53
C VAL A 726 33.69 -37.28 28.00
N LYS A 727 32.86 -38.00 28.76
CA LYS A 727 31.46 -38.29 28.35
C LYS A 727 30.59 -37.04 28.25
N SER A 728 30.79 -36.03 29.09
CA SER A 728 30.12 -34.73 28.95
C SER A 728 30.56 -34.04 27.66
N GLN A 729 31.87 -33.95 27.43
CA GLN A 729 32.47 -33.39 26.22
C GLN A 729 32.05 -34.13 24.95
N GLU A 730 31.90 -35.46 24.97
CA GLU A 730 31.34 -36.23 23.84
C GLU A 730 29.87 -35.88 23.56
N CYS A 731 29.05 -35.69 24.61
CA CYS A 731 27.66 -35.24 24.47
C CYS A 731 27.56 -33.80 23.95
N GLU A 732 28.43 -32.91 24.45
CA GLU A 732 28.54 -31.51 24.05
C GLU A 732 29.04 -31.40 22.60
N LEU A 733 30.06 -32.16 22.20
CA LEU A 733 30.52 -32.29 20.82
C LEU A 733 29.45 -32.90 19.92
N GLY A 734 28.66 -33.86 20.42
CA GLY A 734 27.47 -34.38 19.72
C GLY A 734 26.43 -33.30 19.46
N MET A 735 26.12 -32.48 20.47
CA MET A 735 25.21 -31.34 20.34
C MET A 735 25.77 -30.24 19.42
N LEU A 736 27.07 -29.95 19.48
CA LEU A 736 27.74 -28.99 18.61
C LEU A 736 27.78 -29.46 17.17
N ARG A 737 28.08 -30.75 16.90
CA ARG A 737 27.93 -31.37 15.57
C ARG A 737 26.48 -31.31 15.08
N GLY A 738 25.50 -31.53 15.95
CA GLY A 738 24.08 -31.36 15.64
C GLY A 738 23.67 -29.92 15.33
N LYS A 739 24.24 -28.92 16.01
CA LYS A 739 24.10 -27.49 15.68
C LYS A 739 24.78 -27.17 14.35
N LEU A 740 25.98 -27.69 14.11
CA LEU A 740 26.76 -27.48 12.88
C LEU A 740 26.05 -28.06 11.65
N LEU A 741 25.44 -29.25 11.77
CA LEU A 741 24.59 -29.82 10.72
C LEU A 741 23.39 -28.92 10.41
N LYS A 742 22.67 -28.44 11.43
CA LYS A 742 21.55 -27.50 11.25
C LYS A 742 21.98 -26.17 10.62
N MET A 743 23.18 -25.68 10.95
CA MET A 743 23.78 -24.51 10.28
C MET A 743 24.15 -24.82 8.83
N SER A 744 24.71 -25.99 8.54
CA SER A 744 25.04 -26.45 7.19
C SER A 744 23.79 -26.60 6.31
N ASP A 745 22.70 -27.15 6.85
CA ASP A 745 21.40 -27.22 6.16
C ASP A 745 20.83 -25.83 5.88
N LEU A 746 20.99 -24.88 6.81
CA LEU A 746 20.51 -23.51 6.66
C LEU A 746 21.36 -22.72 5.65
N VAL A 747 22.69 -22.89 5.66
CA VAL A 747 23.61 -22.36 4.64
C VAL A 747 23.26 -22.94 3.27
N ALA A 748 23.19 -24.26 3.13
CA ALA A 748 22.79 -24.90 1.88
C ALA A 748 21.37 -24.52 1.43
N LYS A 749 20.46 -24.15 2.34
CA LYS A 749 19.16 -23.56 1.97
C LYS A 749 19.34 -22.13 1.45
N LYS A 750 20.16 -21.31 2.10
CA LYS A 750 20.49 -19.94 1.64
C LYS A 750 21.23 -19.93 0.31
N ASP A 751 22.13 -20.89 0.06
CA ASP A 751 22.80 -21.04 -1.23
C ASP A 751 21.81 -21.36 -2.36
N ARG A 752 20.81 -22.21 -2.09
CA ARG A 752 19.72 -22.48 -3.06
C ARG A 752 18.82 -21.26 -3.27
N GLU A 753 18.50 -20.52 -2.22
CA GLU A 753 17.74 -19.25 -2.32
C GLU A 753 18.53 -18.19 -3.12
N LEU A 754 19.84 -18.08 -2.91
CA LEU A 754 20.73 -17.18 -3.67
C LEU A 754 20.91 -17.63 -5.12
N GLN A 755 21.04 -18.93 -5.39
CA GLN A 755 21.11 -19.47 -6.76
C GLN A 755 19.80 -19.27 -7.52
N ALA A 756 18.64 -19.36 -6.85
CA ALA A 756 17.35 -19.03 -7.42
C ALA A 756 17.26 -17.52 -7.76
N ALA A 757 17.58 -16.64 -6.79
CA ALA A 757 17.61 -15.19 -7.03
C ALA A 757 18.61 -14.78 -8.14
N ALA A 758 19.76 -15.45 -8.23
CA ALA A 758 20.74 -15.24 -9.30
C ALA A 758 20.31 -15.85 -10.65
N ALA A 759 19.35 -16.77 -10.69
CA ALA A 759 18.71 -17.25 -11.91
C ALA A 759 17.58 -16.31 -12.35
N GLU A 760 16.77 -15.81 -11.41
CA GLU A 760 15.75 -14.79 -11.66
C GLU A 760 16.37 -13.48 -12.13
N LEU A 761 17.49 -13.04 -11.54
CA LEU A 761 18.24 -11.86 -11.99
C LEU A 761 18.81 -12.03 -13.40
N ARG A 762 19.36 -13.21 -13.73
CA ARG A 762 19.81 -13.50 -15.10
C ARG A 762 18.65 -13.51 -16.08
N LYS A 763 17.53 -14.15 -15.74
CA LYS A 763 16.31 -14.12 -16.58
C LYS A 763 15.81 -12.69 -16.77
N ALA A 764 15.76 -11.87 -15.73
CA ALA A 764 15.37 -10.46 -15.83
C ALA A 764 16.35 -9.64 -16.70
N GLN A 765 17.65 -9.93 -16.65
CA GLN A 765 18.65 -9.33 -17.54
C GLN A 765 18.51 -9.81 -18.99
N GLU A 766 18.16 -11.07 -19.21
CA GLU A 766 17.85 -11.66 -20.52
C GLU A 766 16.54 -11.09 -21.10
N ASP A 767 15.48 -10.96 -20.29
CA ASP A 767 14.22 -10.29 -20.65
C ASP A 767 14.49 -8.80 -21.00
N CYS A 768 15.31 -8.09 -20.21
CA CYS A 768 15.72 -6.70 -20.49
C CYS A 768 16.60 -6.56 -21.73
N ARG A 769 17.41 -7.58 -22.07
CA ARG A 769 18.14 -7.63 -23.35
C ARG A 769 17.18 -7.88 -24.49
N ALA A 770 16.29 -8.87 -24.40
CA ALA A 770 15.27 -9.14 -25.41
C ALA A 770 14.39 -7.91 -25.71
N LEU A 771 14.06 -7.10 -24.71
CA LEU A 771 13.37 -5.81 -24.89
C LEU A 771 14.22 -4.75 -25.58
N LYS A 772 15.53 -4.67 -25.30
CA LYS A 772 16.46 -3.78 -26.03
C LYS A 772 16.64 -4.22 -27.47
N ASP A 773 16.91 -5.50 -27.68
CA ASP A 773 17.03 -6.10 -29.01
C ASP A 773 15.75 -5.93 -29.83
N ALA A 774 14.56 -6.07 -29.20
CA ALA A 774 13.28 -5.79 -29.85
C ALA A 774 13.12 -4.29 -30.17
N SER A 775 13.54 -3.40 -29.28
CA SER A 775 13.55 -1.96 -29.54
C SER A 775 14.52 -1.56 -30.67
N GLN A 776 15.64 -2.27 -30.81
CA GLN A 776 16.58 -2.08 -31.93
C GLN A 776 16.00 -2.62 -33.22
N ARG A 777 15.41 -3.82 -33.25
CA ARG A 777 14.72 -4.35 -34.44
C ARG A 777 13.55 -3.47 -34.88
N MET A 778 12.77 -2.92 -33.94
CA MET A 778 11.72 -1.94 -34.27
C MET A 778 12.28 -0.64 -34.86
N ALA A 779 13.48 -0.22 -34.46
CA ALA A 779 14.16 0.93 -35.06
C ALA A 779 14.72 0.59 -36.46
N GLU A 780 15.33 -0.59 -36.63
CA GLU A 780 15.81 -1.12 -37.91
C GLU A 780 14.66 -1.31 -38.91
N GLU A 781 13.48 -1.76 -38.47
CA GLU A 781 12.26 -1.84 -39.29
C GLU A 781 11.74 -0.45 -39.69
N LEU A 782 11.87 0.58 -38.83
CA LEU A 782 11.56 1.98 -39.14
C LEU A 782 12.56 2.62 -40.12
N GLU A 783 13.85 2.28 -40.01
CA GLU A 783 14.89 2.68 -40.96
C GLU A 783 14.73 2.00 -42.33
N MET A 784 14.33 0.72 -42.36
CA MET A 784 14.03 0.00 -43.60
C MET A 784 12.77 0.55 -44.31
N LEU A 785 11.77 1.02 -43.55
CA LEU A 785 10.56 1.65 -44.12
C LEU A 785 10.78 3.08 -44.65
N THR A 786 11.90 3.73 -44.32
CA THR A 786 12.20 5.10 -44.78
C THR A 786 13.02 5.17 -46.08
N GLN A 787 13.49 4.05 -46.63
CA GLN A 787 14.24 4.01 -47.91
C GLN A 787 13.37 4.09 -49.19
N ALA A 788 12.10 4.51 -49.09
CA ALA A 788 11.10 4.39 -50.17
C ALA A 788 10.49 5.72 -50.70
N GLN A 789 11.13 6.87 -50.45
CA GLN A 789 10.93 8.12 -51.22
C GLN A 789 12.08 9.11 -50.99
N ALA A 790 12.31 10.05 -51.91
CA ALA A 790 13.59 10.73 -52.04
C ALA A 790 13.51 12.26 -52.29
N ILE A 791 14.43 13.00 -51.63
CA ILE A 791 15.04 14.29 -52.07
C ILE A 791 14.12 15.55 -52.01
N PRO A 792 14.56 16.72 -51.48
CA PRO A 792 15.53 16.96 -50.38
C PRO A 792 15.15 18.14 -49.43
N ALA A 793 15.82 18.30 -48.27
CA ALA A 793 16.35 19.57 -47.70
C ALA A 793 16.77 19.44 -46.22
N THR A 794 18.07 19.53 -45.94
CA THR A 794 18.71 19.82 -44.64
C THR A 794 18.86 21.34 -44.44
N PRO A 795 19.32 21.90 -43.29
CA PRO A 795 19.85 21.30 -42.04
C PRO A 795 18.88 21.43 -40.84
N GLU A 796 18.98 20.68 -39.74
CA GLU A 796 20.13 20.13 -38.97
C GLU A 796 20.84 21.19 -38.08
N GLU A 797 20.28 21.42 -36.89
CA GLU A 797 21.05 21.78 -35.68
C GLU A 797 20.61 20.86 -34.53
N SER A 798 21.51 20.58 -33.59
CA SER A 798 21.46 19.37 -32.76
C SER A 798 21.66 19.61 -31.25
N SER A 799 21.24 18.62 -30.46
CA SER A 799 21.72 18.33 -29.09
C SER A 799 21.67 19.46 -28.05
N GLU A 800 20.47 19.75 -27.50
CA GLU A 800 20.38 20.32 -26.13
C GLU A 800 19.16 19.84 -25.29
N GLN A 801 18.29 18.97 -25.84
CA GLN A 801 16.96 18.73 -25.26
C GLN A 801 16.82 17.48 -24.37
N GLU A 802 17.86 16.63 -24.26
CA GLU A 802 17.77 15.35 -23.53
C GLU A 802 17.94 15.52 -22.01
N LEU A 803 18.85 16.39 -21.56
CA LEU A 803 19.04 16.71 -20.13
C LEU A 803 17.86 17.48 -19.50
N ALA A 804 17.04 18.15 -20.31
CA ALA A 804 15.85 18.84 -19.85
C ALA A 804 14.70 17.87 -19.50
N LEU A 805 14.63 16.71 -20.17
CA LEU A 805 13.56 15.73 -19.99
C LEU A 805 13.63 15.00 -18.64
N ASP A 806 14.82 14.69 -18.11
CA ASP A 806 14.94 13.98 -16.84
C ASP A 806 14.58 14.83 -15.61
N LEU A 807 14.89 16.13 -15.65
CA LEU A 807 14.41 17.07 -14.62
C LEU A 807 12.89 17.29 -14.72
N ALA A 808 12.32 17.31 -15.93
CA ALA A 808 10.88 17.32 -16.12
C ALA A 808 10.22 16.02 -15.59
N ASN A 809 10.81 14.85 -15.85
CA ASN A 809 10.34 13.55 -15.36
C ASN A 809 10.36 13.45 -13.82
N LEU A 810 11.37 14.03 -13.15
CA LEU A 810 11.37 14.16 -11.70
C LEU A 810 10.28 15.11 -11.19
N GLY A 811 10.08 16.26 -11.85
CA GLY A 811 8.98 17.19 -11.55
C GLY A 811 7.59 16.56 -11.70
N VAL A 812 7.39 15.73 -12.74
CA VAL A 812 6.16 14.95 -12.96
C VAL A 812 5.95 13.93 -11.84
N ARG A 813 7.00 13.22 -11.38
CA ARG A 813 6.89 12.29 -10.23
C ARG A 813 6.53 13.03 -8.93
N CYS A 814 7.06 14.23 -8.69
CA CYS A 814 6.74 15.03 -7.49
C CYS A 814 5.34 15.70 -7.52
N ARG A 815 4.72 15.86 -8.68
CA ARG A 815 3.26 16.12 -8.77
C ARG A 815 2.46 14.82 -8.63
N GLY A 816 2.94 13.75 -9.29
CA GLY A 816 2.37 12.41 -9.27
C GLY A 816 2.15 11.87 -7.87
N LEU A 817 3.15 11.91 -6.97
CA LEU A 817 3.01 11.38 -5.61
C LEU A 817 1.87 12.03 -4.82
N ARG A 818 1.66 13.35 -4.93
CA ARG A 818 0.54 14.03 -4.25
C ARG A 818 -0.82 13.73 -4.90
N HIS A 819 -0.88 13.55 -6.22
CA HIS A 819 -2.10 13.07 -6.87
C HIS A 819 -2.38 11.60 -6.58
N GLU A 820 -1.39 10.72 -6.56
CA GLU A 820 -1.57 9.31 -6.20
C GLU A 820 -1.97 9.19 -4.73
N GLU A 821 -1.41 9.97 -3.81
CA GLU A 821 -1.89 10.08 -2.43
C GLU A 821 -3.33 10.60 -2.33
N THR A 822 -3.71 11.64 -3.09
CA THR A 822 -5.10 12.14 -3.10
C THR A 822 -6.05 11.10 -3.67
N ILE A 823 -5.67 10.44 -4.77
CA ILE A 823 -6.42 9.33 -5.38
C ILE A 823 -6.48 8.14 -4.42
N GLN A 824 -5.44 7.88 -3.63
CA GLN A 824 -5.41 6.83 -2.61
C GLN A 824 -6.34 7.15 -1.44
N ARG A 825 -6.29 8.38 -0.90
CA ARG A 825 -7.25 8.87 0.11
C ARG A 825 -8.69 8.88 -0.43
N GLN A 826 -8.90 9.15 -1.71
CA GLN A 826 -10.20 9.04 -2.38
C GLN A 826 -10.65 7.59 -2.57
N LYS A 827 -9.75 6.66 -2.97
CA LYS A 827 -10.02 5.22 -3.03
C LYS A 827 -10.37 4.67 -1.64
N GLU A 828 -9.68 5.12 -0.59
CA GLU A 828 -9.89 4.74 0.81
C GLU A 828 -11.20 5.32 1.36
N GLY A 829 -11.48 6.61 1.15
CA GLY A 829 -12.77 7.22 1.48
C GLY A 829 -13.95 6.59 0.73
N LEU A 830 -13.77 6.21 -0.55
CA LEU A 830 -14.77 5.45 -1.30
C LEU A 830 -14.90 3.99 -0.80
N ALA A 831 -13.84 3.39 -0.28
CA ALA A 831 -13.90 2.07 0.35
C ALA A 831 -14.64 2.14 1.69
N GLU A 832 -14.38 3.17 2.50
CA GLU A 832 -15.09 3.41 3.76
C GLU A 832 -16.56 3.77 3.52
N LEU A 833 -16.88 4.62 2.54
CA LEU A 833 -18.26 4.88 2.14
C LEU A 833 -18.96 3.61 1.62
N ARG A 834 -18.26 2.74 0.88
CA ARG A 834 -18.80 1.43 0.47
C ARG A 834 -19.00 0.48 1.64
N GLU A 835 -18.13 0.48 2.66
CA GLU A 835 -18.33 -0.26 3.90
C GLU A 835 -19.52 0.30 4.70
N ARG A 836 -19.62 1.62 4.86
CA ARG A 836 -20.77 2.30 5.50
C ARG A 836 -22.08 2.01 4.78
N ILE A 837 -22.11 2.12 3.45
CA ILE A 837 -23.27 1.72 2.62
C ILE A 837 -23.57 0.22 2.82
N LYS A 838 -22.58 -0.66 2.79
CA LYS A 838 -22.76 -2.11 3.00
C LYS A 838 -23.18 -2.49 4.44
N VAL A 839 -22.93 -1.62 5.42
CA VAL A 839 -23.47 -1.74 6.80
C VAL A 839 -24.90 -1.21 6.86
N LEU A 840 -25.21 -0.11 6.19
CA LEU A 840 -26.57 0.41 6.04
C LEU A 840 -27.48 -0.53 5.23
N GLU A 841 -26.95 -1.18 4.18
CA GLU A 841 -27.62 -2.25 3.44
C GLU A 841 -27.86 -3.47 4.34
N LYS A 842 -26.96 -3.77 5.30
CA LYS A 842 -27.18 -4.86 6.28
C LYS A 842 -28.26 -4.52 7.31
N THR A 843 -28.29 -3.29 7.84
CA THR A 843 -29.36 -2.88 8.77
C THR A 843 -30.70 -2.69 8.04
N GLN A 844 -30.69 -2.21 6.80
CA GLN A 844 -31.87 -2.09 5.95
C GLN A 844 -32.38 -3.46 5.48
N THR A 845 -31.51 -4.42 5.12
CA THR A 845 -31.94 -5.80 4.81
C THR A 845 -32.42 -6.54 6.05
N ALA A 846 -31.89 -6.27 7.25
CA ALA A 846 -32.50 -6.77 8.49
C ALA A 846 -33.93 -6.22 8.70
N ALA A 847 -34.16 -4.92 8.46
CA ALA A 847 -35.48 -4.31 8.51
C ALA A 847 -36.43 -4.83 7.40
N VAL A 848 -35.92 -5.10 6.20
CA VAL A 848 -36.71 -5.65 5.08
C VAL A 848 -37.02 -7.14 5.29
N MET A 849 -36.12 -7.95 5.83
CA MET A 849 -36.40 -9.36 6.17
C MET A 849 -37.47 -9.48 7.27
N GLY A 850 -37.55 -8.51 8.19
CA GLY A 850 -38.66 -8.39 9.13
C GLY A 850 -40.01 -8.28 8.39
N ARG A 851 -40.15 -7.32 7.46
CA ARG A 851 -41.40 -7.10 6.71
C ARG A 851 -41.70 -8.17 5.65
N ALA A 852 -40.66 -8.78 5.06
CA ALA A 852 -40.81 -9.85 4.08
C ALA A 852 -41.41 -11.13 4.68
N SER A 853 -41.20 -11.36 5.98
CA SER A 853 -41.73 -12.52 6.70
C SER A 853 -43.26 -12.47 6.87
N GLU A 854 -43.87 -11.29 6.88
CA GLU A 854 -45.33 -11.12 6.99
C GLU A 854 -46.03 -11.19 5.62
N LEU A 855 -45.38 -10.69 4.55
CA LEU A 855 -45.97 -10.63 3.21
C LEU A 855 -45.98 -11.98 2.45
N LEU A 856 -45.15 -12.95 2.83
CA LEU A 856 -45.02 -14.21 2.09
C LEU A 856 -46.23 -15.17 2.25
N VAL A 857 -47.13 -14.92 3.21
CA VAL A 857 -48.25 -15.82 3.54
C VAL A 857 -49.48 -15.59 2.66
N VAL A 858 -49.60 -14.42 2.01
CA VAL A 858 -50.88 -13.97 1.40
C VAL A 858 -50.99 -14.21 -0.11
N GLN A 859 -49.88 -14.41 -0.84
CA GLN A 859 -49.89 -14.45 -2.32
C GLN A 859 -49.87 -15.86 -2.95
N LYS A 860 -50.78 -16.77 -2.53
CA LYS A 860 -51.02 -18.07 -3.21
C LYS A 860 -52.48 -18.55 -3.21
N ALA A 861 -53.43 -17.73 -3.70
CA ALA A 861 -54.83 -18.18 -3.92
C ALA A 861 -55.63 -17.36 -4.96
N ALA A 862 -55.33 -17.51 -6.26
CA ALA A 862 -56.18 -17.14 -7.40
C ALA A 862 -55.61 -17.87 -8.64
N LEU A 863 -56.32 -18.47 -9.60
CA LEU A 863 -57.72 -18.48 -10.08
C LEU A 863 -58.06 -19.93 -10.59
N PRO A 864 -59.19 -20.19 -11.30
CA PRO A 864 -60.61 -20.00 -10.93
C PRO A 864 -61.48 -21.26 -11.21
N GLU A 865 -62.73 -21.33 -10.71
CA GLU A 865 -63.89 -21.68 -11.58
C GLU A 865 -65.26 -21.28 -10.98
N LYS A 866 -66.36 -21.77 -11.56
CA LYS A 866 -67.70 -21.15 -11.57
C LYS A 866 -68.69 -21.75 -10.53
N VAL A 867 -69.88 -21.13 -10.49
CA VAL A 867 -71.21 -21.66 -10.09
C VAL A 867 -71.74 -21.32 -8.66
N ALA A 868 -72.78 -20.47 -8.68
CA ALA A 868 -74.00 -20.43 -7.84
C ALA A 868 -74.00 -20.21 -6.31
N GLN A 869 -74.86 -19.25 -5.93
CA GLN A 869 -75.87 -19.30 -4.84
C GLN A 869 -75.48 -19.37 -3.35
N LYS A 870 -75.75 -18.25 -2.68
CA LYS A 870 -76.58 -18.13 -1.46
C LYS A 870 -76.50 -19.24 -0.38
N ALA A 871 -75.66 -19.00 0.61
CA ALA A 871 -76.05 -19.04 2.02
C ALA A 871 -75.17 -18.04 2.78
N GLY A 872 -75.63 -17.44 3.88
CA GLY A 872 -74.85 -16.40 4.57
C GLY A 872 -75.05 -16.41 6.07
N LEU A 873 -74.14 -15.74 6.78
CA LEU A 873 -74.30 -15.31 8.18
C LEU A 873 -73.34 -14.16 8.46
N LYS A 874 -73.88 -12.97 8.77
CA LYS A 874 -73.13 -11.82 9.31
C LYS A 874 -73.22 -11.84 10.83
N VAL A 875 -72.08 -11.90 11.52
CA VAL A 875 -71.86 -11.31 12.86
C VAL A 875 -70.41 -10.80 12.90
N GLU A 876 -70.19 -9.62 13.46
CA GLU A 876 -68.86 -9.00 13.60
C GLU A 876 -68.09 -9.50 14.83
N PRO A 877 -66.77 -9.23 14.87
CA PRO A 877 -66.12 -8.75 16.09
C PRO A 877 -65.74 -7.27 15.98
N ALA A 878 -65.92 -6.50 17.06
CA ALA A 878 -65.75 -5.05 17.10
C ALA A 878 -64.29 -4.58 17.33
N PRO A 879 -63.94 -3.34 16.95
CA PRO A 879 -62.61 -2.73 17.18
C PRO A 879 -62.51 -1.96 18.52
N LEU A 880 -61.34 -2.04 19.18
CA LEU A 880 -60.89 -1.22 20.31
C LEU A 880 -59.34 -1.28 20.40
N PRO A 881 -58.65 -0.37 21.11
CA PRO A 881 -58.92 1.04 21.44
C PRO A 881 -57.88 1.97 20.76
N GLY A 882 -57.84 3.30 20.90
CA GLY A 882 -58.71 4.25 21.59
C GLY A 882 -57.88 5.44 22.12
N ALA A 883 -58.29 6.67 21.77
CA ALA A 883 -57.74 7.91 22.33
C ALA A 883 -58.92 8.84 22.65
N GLU A 884 -58.96 9.41 23.86
CA GLU A 884 -60.15 10.05 24.39
C GLU A 884 -60.27 11.54 24.00
N PHE A 885 -61.48 11.97 23.66
CA PHE A 885 -61.94 13.32 24.00
C PHE A 885 -63.25 13.23 24.77
N LYS A 886 -63.25 13.74 26.01
CA LYS A 886 -64.42 13.73 26.89
C LYS A 886 -65.29 14.95 26.59
N CYS A 887 -66.56 14.73 26.25
CA CYS A 887 -67.61 15.73 26.46
C CYS A 887 -68.47 15.34 27.67
N SER A 888 -69.01 16.32 28.38
CA SER A 888 -69.62 16.09 29.71
C SER A 888 -71.02 15.49 29.65
N LYS A 889 -71.42 14.85 30.75
CA LYS A 889 -72.77 14.32 30.99
C LYS A 889 -73.79 15.45 31.07
N CYS A 890 -74.99 15.16 30.57
CA CYS A 890 -76.24 15.48 31.27
C CYS A 890 -77.20 14.29 31.17
N LEU A 891 -78.12 14.17 32.14
CA LEU A 891 -79.20 13.18 32.18
C LEU A 891 -80.47 13.79 31.54
N GLY A 892 -81.55 13.04 31.23
CA GLY A 892 -81.87 11.68 31.68
C GLY A 892 -82.99 10.96 30.90
N GLN A 893 -83.88 10.29 31.63
CA GLN A 893 -84.66 9.14 31.15
C GLN A 893 -86.13 9.48 30.82
N LEU A 894 -86.62 8.98 29.68
CA LEU A 894 -87.99 8.44 29.43
C LEU A 894 -89.21 9.40 29.61
N PRO A 895 -90.42 9.08 29.08
CA PRO A 895 -90.86 7.81 28.47
C PRO A 895 -91.36 7.89 27.02
N ASP A 896 -91.78 6.73 26.50
CA ASP A 896 -92.62 6.57 25.31
C ASP A 896 -93.99 7.28 25.49
N GLY A 897 -94.56 7.85 24.42
CA GLY A 897 -95.67 8.79 24.53
C GLY A 897 -96.14 9.47 23.24
N SER A 898 -96.39 8.70 22.17
CA SER A 898 -97.25 9.05 21.01
C SER A 898 -97.54 10.55 20.73
N SER A 899 -96.64 11.24 20.02
CA SER A 899 -97.05 12.34 19.15
C SER A 899 -96.16 12.47 17.90
N ARG A 900 -96.80 12.45 16.72
CA ARG A 900 -96.27 13.16 15.54
C ARG A 900 -96.84 14.56 15.57
N GLY A 901 -96.04 15.55 15.96
CA GLY A 901 -96.46 16.95 15.97
C GLY A 901 -95.28 17.84 16.30
N ALA A 902 -95.01 18.83 15.44
CA ALA A 902 -93.98 19.85 15.59
C ALA A 902 -92.58 19.31 16.00
N VAL A 903 -91.81 18.83 15.02
CA VAL A 903 -90.42 19.31 14.94
C VAL A 903 -90.53 20.83 14.75
N SER A 904 -89.89 21.64 15.60
CA SER A 904 -89.93 23.10 15.47
C SER A 904 -89.53 23.51 14.07
N MET A 905 -90.28 24.41 13.43
CA MET A 905 -90.01 24.78 12.04
C MET A 905 -88.60 25.35 11.86
N GLU A 906 -88.15 26.14 12.84
CA GLU A 906 -86.77 26.62 13.02
C GLU A 906 -85.72 25.50 12.92
N VAL A 907 -85.94 24.34 13.56
CA VAL A 907 -84.99 23.21 13.55
C VAL A 907 -84.96 22.49 12.19
N LEU A 908 -86.07 22.53 11.46
CA LEU A 908 -86.12 22.10 10.05
C LEU A 908 -85.36 23.11 9.18
N GLU A 909 -85.71 24.40 9.23
CA GLU A 909 -85.11 25.47 8.45
C GLU A 909 -83.57 25.58 8.67
N ASP A 910 -83.10 25.47 9.92
CA ASP A 910 -81.66 25.38 10.26
C ASP A 910 -80.98 24.16 9.60
N SER A 911 -81.66 23.02 9.57
CA SER A 911 -81.16 21.80 8.93
C SER A 911 -81.06 21.98 7.41
N GLU A 912 -82.10 22.50 6.77
CA GLU A 912 -82.12 22.84 5.34
C GLU A 912 -81.02 23.86 4.98
N LEU A 913 -80.82 24.90 5.81
CA LEU A 913 -79.75 25.88 5.64
C LEU A 913 -78.36 25.23 5.74
N SER A 914 -78.16 24.34 6.72
CA SER A 914 -76.89 23.62 6.88
C SER A 914 -76.59 22.68 5.70
N GLU A 915 -77.60 22.00 5.15
CA GLU A 915 -77.44 21.15 3.96
C GLU A 915 -77.13 21.99 2.71
N ARG A 916 -77.84 23.11 2.50
CA ARG A 916 -77.57 24.05 1.39
C ARG A 916 -76.14 24.58 1.45
N MET A 917 -75.68 25.07 2.60
CA MET A 917 -74.30 25.57 2.78
C MET A 917 -73.24 24.49 2.53
N TYR A 918 -73.48 23.25 2.96
CA TYR A 918 -72.61 22.12 2.67
C TYR A 918 -72.55 21.82 1.16
N LEU A 919 -73.70 21.78 0.48
CA LEU A 919 -73.78 21.52 -0.96
C LEU A 919 -73.09 22.62 -1.78
N ASP A 920 -73.26 23.89 -1.42
CA ASP A 920 -72.58 25.02 -2.06
C ASP A 920 -71.06 24.96 -1.91
N LEU A 921 -70.56 24.63 -0.71
CA LEU A 921 -69.13 24.46 -0.45
C LEU A 921 -68.55 23.30 -1.28
N ILE A 922 -69.23 22.16 -1.32
CA ILE A 922 -68.82 20.99 -2.10
C ILE A 922 -68.86 21.27 -3.61
N CYS A 923 -69.86 22.01 -4.10
CA CYS A 923 -69.92 22.47 -5.48
C CYS A 923 -68.81 23.47 -5.82
N ALA A 924 -68.47 24.40 -4.91
CA ALA A 924 -67.37 25.34 -5.09
C ALA A 924 -66.01 24.62 -5.17
N LEU A 925 -65.77 23.66 -4.27
CA LEU A 925 -64.60 22.79 -4.30
C LEU A 925 -64.55 21.95 -5.58
N GLY A 926 -65.68 21.35 -6.00
CA GLY A 926 -65.79 20.60 -7.26
C GLY A 926 -65.38 21.42 -8.47
N ARG A 927 -65.86 22.67 -8.57
CA ARG A 927 -65.48 23.63 -9.63
C ARG A 927 -63.99 23.97 -9.58
N LEU A 928 -63.44 24.32 -8.40
CA LEU A 928 -62.02 24.64 -8.23
C LEU A 928 -61.09 23.48 -8.61
N MET A 929 -61.48 22.23 -8.29
CA MET A 929 -60.69 21.03 -8.60
C MET A 929 -60.86 20.54 -10.05
N ASN A 930 -61.70 21.20 -10.85
CA ASN A 930 -62.15 20.80 -12.19
C ASN A 930 -62.72 19.36 -12.23
N MET A 931 -63.53 19.02 -11.23
CA MET A 931 -64.36 17.82 -11.27
C MET A 931 -65.60 18.10 -12.12
N LYS A 932 -66.10 17.08 -12.83
CA LYS A 932 -67.42 17.13 -13.45
C LYS A 932 -68.51 17.12 -12.36
N GLU A 933 -69.72 17.48 -12.75
CA GLU A 933 -70.91 17.58 -11.88
C GLU A 933 -71.01 16.41 -10.90
N LEU A 934 -71.14 16.75 -9.62
CA LEU A 934 -71.26 15.80 -8.53
C LEU A 934 -72.72 15.32 -8.48
N GLU A 935 -72.94 14.02 -8.55
CA GLU A 935 -74.27 13.41 -8.68
C GLU A 935 -75.01 13.38 -7.33
N GLY A 936 -74.29 13.42 -6.21
CA GLY A 936 -74.84 13.39 -4.85
C GLY A 936 -75.48 14.69 -4.36
N MET A 937 -75.65 15.70 -5.23
CA MET A 937 -76.07 17.06 -4.84
C MET A 937 -77.59 17.25 -4.65
N GLN A 938 -78.36 16.16 -4.55
CA GLN A 938 -79.81 16.20 -4.26
C GLN A 938 -80.07 16.46 -2.76
N PRO A 939 -80.98 17.37 -2.37
CA PRO A 939 -81.40 17.55 -0.97
C PRO A 939 -82.05 16.29 -0.37
N MET A 940 -81.91 16.10 0.94
CA MET A 940 -82.38 14.91 1.66
C MET A 940 -83.78 15.06 2.29
N GLU A 941 -84.28 16.30 2.38
CA GLU A 941 -85.45 16.75 3.16
C GLU A 941 -86.74 15.92 2.97
N HIS A 942 -86.96 15.36 1.78
CA HIS A 942 -88.19 14.63 1.43
C HIS A 942 -87.94 13.19 0.96
N LEU A 943 -86.70 12.70 0.99
CA LEU A 943 -86.34 11.38 0.48
C LEU A 943 -86.70 10.26 1.50
N PRO A 944 -87.15 9.08 1.05
CA PRO A 944 -87.25 7.89 1.90
C PRO A 944 -85.86 7.45 2.38
N GLN A 945 -85.81 6.71 3.49
CA GLN A 945 -84.56 6.33 4.16
C GLN A 945 -83.56 5.63 3.22
N GLU A 946 -84.04 4.70 2.40
CA GLU A 946 -83.22 3.95 1.44
C GLU A 946 -82.61 4.85 0.33
N GLU A 947 -83.24 6.00 0.02
CA GLU A 947 -82.71 6.97 -0.95
C GLU A 947 -81.77 7.97 -0.29
N ARG A 948 -82.01 8.39 0.95
CA ARG A 948 -81.03 9.15 1.74
C ARG A 948 -79.73 8.37 1.94
N GLU A 949 -79.81 7.06 2.17
CA GLU A 949 -78.63 6.20 2.28
C GLU A 949 -77.87 6.11 0.93
N LYS A 950 -78.56 6.06 -0.21
CA LYS A 950 -77.94 6.09 -1.55
C LYS A 950 -77.28 7.44 -1.84
N VAL A 951 -77.94 8.56 -1.55
CA VAL A 951 -77.38 9.92 -1.70
C VAL A 951 -76.19 10.12 -0.77
N GLY A 952 -76.26 9.65 0.48
CA GLY A 952 -75.13 9.66 1.42
C GLY A 952 -73.93 8.87 0.89
N GLN A 953 -74.14 7.66 0.37
CA GLN A 953 -73.10 6.84 -0.26
C GLN A 953 -72.53 7.46 -1.55
N GLN A 954 -73.32 8.25 -2.28
CA GLN A 954 -72.87 9.00 -3.45
C GLN A 954 -71.97 10.17 -3.02
N ARG A 955 -72.44 11.04 -2.11
CA ARG A 955 -71.67 12.14 -1.52
C ARG A 955 -70.35 11.67 -0.89
N GLN A 956 -70.35 10.52 -0.21
CA GLN A 956 -69.15 9.97 0.41
C GLN A 956 -68.11 9.48 -0.63
N ARG A 957 -68.57 8.90 -1.75
CA ARG A 957 -67.69 8.55 -2.89
C ARG A 957 -67.12 9.79 -3.56
N GLU A 958 -67.93 10.83 -3.75
CA GLU A 958 -67.52 12.11 -4.36
C GLU A 958 -66.53 12.88 -3.48
N LEU A 959 -66.76 12.92 -2.16
CA LEU A 959 -65.77 13.41 -1.19
C LEU A 959 -64.45 12.64 -1.27
N GLY A 960 -64.49 11.31 -1.41
CA GLY A 960 -63.29 10.49 -1.61
C GLY A 960 -62.52 10.88 -2.87
N LEU A 961 -63.20 11.07 -4.00
CA LEU A 961 -62.59 11.51 -5.26
C LEU A 961 -62.03 12.94 -5.17
N LEU A 962 -62.72 13.86 -4.49
CA LEU A 962 -62.22 15.21 -4.21
C LEU A 962 -60.96 15.16 -3.32
N TYR A 963 -60.97 14.37 -2.25
CA TYR A 963 -59.83 14.20 -1.36
C TYR A 963 -58.62 13.59 -2.09
N GLU A 964 -58.82 12.53 -2.88
CA GLU A 964 -57.77 11.97 -3.75
C GLU A 964 -57.22 13.01 -4.73
N ARG A 965 -58.08 13.85 -5.30
CA ARG A 965 -57.69 14.90 -6.25
C ARG A 965 -56.90 16.03 -5.56
N ILE A 966 -57.28 16.40 -4.35
CA ILE A 966 -56.57 17.37 -3.50
C ILE A 966 -55.20 16.81 -3.10
N SER A 967 -55.11 15.57 -2.60
CA SER A 967 -53.81 14.94 -2.29
C SER A 967 -52.92 14.91 -3.53
N LYS A 968 -53.41 14.42 -4.67
CA LYS A 968 -52.62 14.37 -5.92
C LYS A 968 -52.17 15.74 -6.44
N LEU A 969 -52.77 16.85 -5.98
CA LEU A 969 -52.23 18.21 -6.19
C LEU A 969 -51.24 18.62 -5.09
N LYS A 970 -51.51 18.32 -3.82
CA LYS A 970 -50.58 18.51 -2.71
C LYS A 970 -49.25 17.79 -2.96
N ASP A 971 -49.27 16.48 -3.25
CA ASP A 971 -48.08 15.69 -3.54
C ASP A 971 -47.30 16.27 -4.75
N ARG A 972 -47.98 16.98 -5.66
CA ARG A 972 -47.39 17.64 -6.84
C ARG A 972 -46.84 19.04 -6.53
N LEU A 973 -47.34 19.69 -5.48
CA LEU A 973 -46.84 20.96 -4.97
C LEU A 973 -45.58 20.71 -4.14
N GLU A 974 -45.61 19.75 -3.23
CA GLU A 974 -44.45 19.32 -2.43
C GLU A 974 -43.27 18.95 -3.34
N ARG A 975 -43.48 18.11 -4.38
CA ARG A 975 -42.45 17.79 -5.39
C ARG A 975 -42.05 18.91 -6.36
N LYS A 976 -42.69 20.09 -6.27
CA LYS A 976 -42.21 21.32 -6.92
C LYS A 976 -41.41 22.17 -5.93
N GLU A 977 -41.85 22.23 -4.68
CA GLU A 977 -41.21 22.93 -3.57
C GLU A 977 -39.84 22.32 -3.25
N GLU A 978 -39.75 20.98 -3.19
CA GLU A 978 -38.48 20.22 -3.13
C GLU A 978 -37.52 20.64 -4.25
N ARG A 979 -38.01 20.75 -5.49
CA ARG A 979 -37.18 21.17 -6.66
C ARG A 979 -36.78 22.63 -6.61
N ILE A 980 -37.61 23.50 -6.05
CA ILE A 980 -37.28 24.91 -5.85
C ILE A 980 -36.15 25.01 -4.81
N GLN A 981 -36.23 24.25 -3.72
CA GLN A 981 -35.15 24.14 -2.71
C GLN A 981 -33.85 23.55 -3.32
N GLU A 982 -33.93 22.55 -4.19
CA GLU A 982 -32.78 22.05 -4.97
C GLU A 982 -32.15 23.14 -5.85
N TYR A 983 -32.97 23.98 -6.50
CA TYR A 983 -32.46 25.10 -7.31
C TYR A 983 -31.90 26.25 -6.44
N GLU A 984 -32.53 26.59 -5.31
CA GLU A 984 -32.06 27.60 -4.37
C GLU A 984 -30.68 27.22 -3.81
N ALA A 985 -30.53 25.98 -3.34
CA ALA A 985 -29.25 25.44 -2.90
C ALA A 985 -28.19 25.41 -4.02
N SER A 986 -28.60 25.14 -5.27
CA SER A 986 -27.70 25.17 -6.44
C SER A 986 -27.24 26.60 -6.78
N ILE A 987 -28.14 27.59 -6.67
CA ILE A 987 -27.84 29.02 -6.87
C ILE A 987 -26.91 29.51 -5.75
N GLU A 988 -27.12 29.08 -4.51
CA GLU A 988 -26.26 29.44 -3.37
C GLU A 988 -24.86 28.84 -3.48
N GLN A 989 -24.74 27.58 -3.90
CA GLN A 989 -23.45 27.00 -4.29
C GLN A 989 -22.79 27.77 -5.44
N LEU A 990 -23.55 28.24 -6.44
CA LEU A 990 -23.01 29.03 -7.54
C LEU A 990 -22.49 30.40 -7.07
N ARG A 991 -23.13 31.04 -6.10
CA ARG A 991 -22.62 32.27 -5.44
C ARG A 991 -21.30 32.02 -4.73
N LEU A 992 -21.21 30.97 -3.90
CA LEU A 992 -19.97 30.59 -3.20
C LEU A 992 -18.83 30.24 -4.18
N ASN A 993 -19.15 29.58 -5.30
CA ASN A 993 -18.21 29.33 -6.39
C ASN A 993 -17.77 30.62 -7.11
N GLN A 994 -18.66 31.61 -7.25
CA GLN A 994 -18.32 32.93 -7.81
C GLN A 994 -17.42 33.75 -6.86
N GLU A 995 -17.67 33.72 -5.56
CA GLU A 995 -16.85 34.42 -4.54
C GLU A 995 -15.44 33.80 -4.41
N SER A 996 -15.35 32.48 -4.42
CA SER A 996 -14.05 31.78 -4.42
C SER A 996 -13.29 31.99 -5.74
N LEU A 997 -13.98 32.03 -6.89
CA LEU A 997 -13.36 32.42 -8.17
C LEU A 997 -12.84 33.87 -8.14
N GLN A 998 -13.61 34.84 -7.63
CA GLN A 998 -13.15 36.23 -7.46
C GLN A 998 -11.95 36.31 -6.52
N THR A 999 -11.90 35.48 -5.48
CA THR A 999 -10.77 35.41 -4.55
C THR A 999 -9.52 34.87 -5.24
N CYS A 1000 -9.65 33.77 -5.99
CA CYS A 1000 -8.57 33.21 -6.79
C CYS A 1000 -8.07 34.17 -7.88
N GLN A 1001 -8.95 34.97 -8.49
CA GLN A 1001 -8.56 36.04 -9.43
C GLN A 1001 -7.75 37.14 -8.75
N LYS A 1002 -8.14 37.58 -7.53
CA LYS A 1002 -7.37 38.55 -6.74
C LYS A 1002 -6.01 37.99 -6.32
N GLU A 1003 -5.92 36.70 -6.05
CA GLU A 1003 -4.65 36.02 -5.76
C GLU A 1003 -3.76 35.87 -7.01
N MET A 1004 -4.32 35.54 -8.19
CA MET A 1004 -3.56 35.56 -9.44
C MET A 1004 -2.96 36.93 -9.73
N LEU A 1005 -3.74 38.01 -9.61
CA LEU A 1005 -3.24 39.37 -9.85
C LEU A 1005 -2.10 39.74 -8.89
N ARG A 1006 -2.22 39.39 -7.60
CA ARG A 1006 -1.12 39.57 -6.62
C ARG A 1006 0.13 38.78 -6.99
N LEU A 1007 -0.03 37.53 -7.43
CA LEU A 1007 1.10 36.70 -7.87
C LEU A 1007 1.72 37.22 -9.18
N GLU A 1008 0.93 37.83 -10.06
CA GLU A 1008 1.44 38.49 -11.27
C GLU A 1008 2.26 39.74 -10.92
N ASP A 1009 1.75 40.60 -10.03
CA ASP A 1009 2.49 41.74 -9.46
C ASP A 1009 3.80 41.30 -8.76
N GLU A 1010 3.77 40.22 -7.98
CA GLU A 1010 4.96 39.65 -7.34
C GLU A 1010 5.98 39.13 -8.36
N VAL A 1011 5.52 38.48 -9.44
CA VAL A 1011 6.40 38.03 -10.54
C VAL A 1011 7.00 39.21 -11.30
N TYR A 1012 6.24 40.28 -11.56
CA TYR A 1012 6.78 41.50 -12.16
C TYR A 1012 7.84 42.14 -11.28
N ARG A 1013 7.59 42.34 -9.99
CA ARG A 1013 8.59 42.92 -9.08
C ARG A 1013 9.81 42.04 -8.90
N ALA A 1014 9.65 40.71 -8.83
CA ALA A 1014 10.79 39.78 -8.82
C ALA A 1014 11.59 39.82 -10.14
N ALA A 1015 10.96 40.09 -11.28
CA ALA A 1015 11.65 40.30 -12.56
C ALA A 1015 12.42 41.62 -12.59
N GLU A 1016 11.87 42.71 -12.05
CA GLU A 1016 12.55 44.01 -11.88
C GLU A 1016 13.76 43.90 -10.94
N GLU A 1017 13.61 43.31 -9.75
CA GLU A 1017 14.72 43.06 -8.82
C GLU A 1017 15.82 42.22 -9.50
N LYS A 1018 15.44 41.17 -10.24
CA LYS A 1018 16.37 40.34 -11.01
C LYS A 1018 17.00 41.08 -12.19
N ALA A 1019 16.40 42.16 -12.71
CA ALA A 1019 17.02 43.03 -13.70
C ALA A 1019 18.06 43.96 -13.04
N LEU A 1020 17.68 44.62 -11.94
CA LEU A 1020 18.56 45.50 -11.16
C LEU A 1020 19.79 44.75 -10.60
N LEU A 1021 19.60 43.52 -10.11
CA LEU A 1021 20.70 42.66 -9.64
C LEU A 1021 21.64 42.22 -10.76
N ARG A 1022 21.13 41.92 -11.96
CA ARG A 1022 21.99 41.66 -13.14
C ARG A 1022 22.79 42.90 -13.52
N GLU A 1023 22.15 44.07 -13.56
CA GLU A 1023 22.81 45.32 -13.94
C GLU A 1023 23.91 45.69 -12.92
N ALA A 1024 23.63 45.58 -11.62
CA ALA A 1024 24.64 45.76 -10.57
C ALA A 1024 25.82 44.78 -10.68
N LEU A 1025 25.55 43.52 -11.06
CA LEU A 1025 26.57 42.49 -11.28
C LEU A 1025 27.42 42.76 -12.53
N GLU A 1026 26.84 43.28 -13.62
CA GLU A 1026 27.61 43.72 -14.79
C GLU A 1026 28.42 45.00 -14.50
N ARG A 1027 27.89 45.96 -13.73
CA ARG A 1027 28.66 47.12 -13.24
C ARG A 1027 29.88 46.65 -12.43
N MET A 1028 29.69 45.75 -11.47
CA MET A 1028 30.78 45.17 -10.67
C MET A 1028 31.81 44.40 -11.52
N LYS A 1029 31.37 43.65 -12.54
CA LYS A 1029 32.28 43.00 -13.51
C LYS A 1029 33.09 44.01 -14.31
N ALA A 1030 32.47 45.12 -14.75
CA ALA A 1030 33.14 46.17 -15.51
C ALA A 1030 34.20 46.88 -14.66
N GLU A 1031 33.87 47.22 -13.40
CA GLU A 1031 34.78 47.78 -12.39
C GLU A 1031 35.96 46.83 -12.12
N LEU A 1032 35.70 45.56 -11.82
CA LEU A 1032 36.74 44.54 -11.62
C LEU A 1032 37.60 44.35 -12.89
N GLY A 1033 37.00 44.44 -14.07
CA GLY A 1033 37.70 44.42 -15.36
C GLY A 1033 38.58 45.65 -15.58
N GLN A 1034 38.16 46.82 -15.11
CA GLN A 1034 38.97 48.04 -15.10
C GLN A 1034 40.11 47.95 -14.08
N GLU A 1035 39.84 47.47 -12.86
CA GLU A 1035 40.84 47.30 -11.81
C GLU A 1035 41.90 46.26 -12.21
N LYS A 1036 41.52 45.16 -12.87
CA LYS A 1036 42.46 44.20 -13.46
C LYS A 1036 43.37 44.85 -14.51
N ARG A 1037 42.82 45.69 -15.41
CA ARG A 1037 43.61 46.46 -16.40
C ARG A 1037 44.56 47.46 -15.74
N LEU A 1038 44.10 48.19 -14.71
CA LEU A 1038 44.93 49.11 -13.93
C LEU A 1038 46.04 48.37 -13.16
N ASN A 1039 45.75 47.22 -12.56
CA ASN A 1039 46.74 46.37 -11.88
C ASN A 1039 47.77 45.78 -12.87
N GLN A 1040 47.36 45.38 -14.08
CA GLN A 1040 48.28 44.95 -15.14
C GLN A 1040 49.20 46.10 -15.57
N ALA A 1041 48.65 47.30 -15.82
CA ALA A 1041 49.44 48.49 -16.14
C ALA A 1041 50.38 48.89 -14.98
N ALA A 1042 49.95 48.76 -13.73
CA ALA A 1042 50.79 48.98 -12.55
C ALA A 1042 51.91 47.94 -12.42
N ARG A 1043 51.65 46.66 -12.72
CA ARG A 1043 52.68 45.61 -12.78
C ARG A 1043 53.69 45.86 -13.91
N GLN A 1044 53.24 46.28 -15.09
CA GLN A 1044 54.12 46.69 -16.19
C GLN A 1044 54.96 47.92 -15.83
N ARG A 1045 54.39 48.92 -15.15
CA ARG A 1045 55.14 50.07 -14.61
C ARG A 1045 56.15 49.66 -13.55
N LYS A 1046 55.82 48.67 -12.70
CA LYS A 1046 56.78 48.10 -11.72
C LYS A 1046 57.91 47.34 -12.39
N SER A 1047 57.65 46.47 -13.36
CA SER A 1047 58.73 45.76 -14.06
C SER A 1047 59.58 46.70 -14.93
N LEU A 1048 59.02 47.78 -15.48
CA LEU A 1048 59.79 48.87 -16.10
C LEU A 1048 60.63 49.65 -15.07
N ALA A 1049 60.13 49.85 -13.85
CA ALA A 1049 60.90 50.47 -12.76
C ALA A 1049 62.04 49.56 -12.28
N GLU A 1050 61.78 48.28 -12.03
CA GLU A 1050 62.80 47.28 -11.64
C GLU A 1050 63.87 47.11 -12.74
N ASN A 1051 63.50 47.14 -14.02
CA ASN A 1051 64.44 47.15 -15.13
C ASN A 1051 65.18 48.50 -15.26
N GLY A 1052 64.59 49.59 -14.76
CA GLY A 1052 65.25 50.89 -14.61
C GLY A 1052 66.24 50.93 -13.44
N GLU A 1053 65.95 50.25 -12.33
CA GLU A 1053 66.85 50.11 -11.17
C GLU A 1053 68.02 49.17 -11.48
N LYS A 1054 67.77 48.05 -12.18
CA LYS A 1054 68.82 47.19 -12.76
C LYS A 1054 69.69 47.90 -13.82
N ARG A 1055 69.23 49.05 -14.35
CA ARG A 1055 70.02 49.98 -15.19
C ARG A 1055 70.64 51.15 -14.42
N LYS A 1056 70.49 51.21 -13.09
CA LYS A 1056 71.07 52.23 -12.20
C LYS A 1056 72.02 51.66 -11.13
N GLU A 1057 72.02 50.34 -10.89
CA GLU A 1057 73.07 49.67 -10.11
C GLU A 1057 74.42 49.55 -10.85
N LYS A 1058 74.49 50.01 -12.10
CA LYS A 1058 75.75 50.31 -12.80
C LYS A 1058 75.77 51.81 -13.12
N GLU A 1059 76.93 52.43 -12.94
CA GLU A 1059 77.23 53.86 -13.18
C GLU A 1059 76.72 54.87 -12.12
N LEU A 1060 77.37 54.82 -10.94
CA LEU A 1060 77.79 56.01 -10.20
C LEU A 1060 79.22 56.40 -10.67
N PRO A 1061 79.77 57.63 -10.44
CA PRO A 1061 79.37 58.62 -9.42
C PRO A 1061 79.40 60.13 -9.82
N ASN A 1062 79.07 61.01 -8.85
CA ASN A 1062 79.30 62.49 -8.82
C ASN A 1062 78.40 63.35 -9.76
N ARG A 1063 78.01 64.61 -9.47
CA ARG A 1063 78.60 65.65 -8.60
C ARG A 1063 77.60 66.76 -8.17
N ALA A 1064 77.59 67.10 -6.88
CA ALA A 1064 77.30 68.39 -6.20
C ALA A 1064 76.28 69.48 -6.69
N ARG A 1065 75.52 69.98 -5.69
CA ARG A 1065 75.12 71.40 -5.37
C ARG A 1065 73.99 72.13 -6.14
N SER A 1066 73.32 73.00 -5.34
CA SER A 1066 72.54 74.21 -5.71
C SER A 1066 71.11 74.02 -6.29
N SER A 1067 70.12 74.89 -6.03
CA SER A 1067 69.78 75.80 -4.90
C SER A 1067 68.37 76.42 -5.14
N LYS A 1068 67.82 77.16 -4.15
CA LYS A 1068 66.43 77.71 -4.07
C LYS A 1068 65.35 76.64 -3.88
N GLU A 1069 64.56 76.58 -2.80
CA GLU A 1069 64.25 77.50 -1.67
C GLU A 1069 63.35 78.72 -1.99
N ARG A 1070 62.39 78.97 -1.07
CA ARG A 1070 61.26 79.92 -1.07
C ARG A 1070 60.09 79.58 -2.02
N GLY A 1071 58.86 79.45 -1.53
CA GLY A 1071 58.41 79.45 -0.12
C GLY A 1071 56.92 79.12 0.05
N GLY A 1072 56.55 78.51 1.18
CA GLY A 1072 55.18 78.07 1.48
C GLY A 1072 55.10 77.03 2.60
N LYS A 1073 55.12 77.47 3.86
CA LYS A 1073 55.06 76.67 5.09
C LYS A 1073 53.96 77.27 6.02
N PRO A 1074 53.41 76.53 7.00
CA PRO A 1074 52.88 75.17 6.92
C PRO A 1074 51.58 74.98 7.75
N ARG A 1075 50.95 73.80 7.69
CA ARG A 1075 50.35 73.20 8.91
C ARG A 1075 50.45 71.68 8.87
N ALA A 1076 50.73 71.08 10.02
CA ALA A 1076 50.78 69.63 10.26
C ALA A 1076 49.36 69.14 10.70
N GLN A 1077 49.05 67.85 10.91
CA GLN A 1077 49.87 66.73 11.40
C GLN A 1077 49.47 65.35 10.83
N GLN A 1078 50.33 64.37 11.06
CA GLN A 1078 50.09 62.91 11.05
C GLN A 1078 49.16 62.51 12.25
N PRO A 1079 48.66 61.26 12.40
CA PRO A 1079 49.38 60.00 12.17
C PRO A 1079 48.58 58.79 11.64
N SER A 1080 49.28 57.64 11.60
CA SER A 1080 48.81 56.28 11.30
C SER A 1080 48.30 55.54 12.56
N LEU A 1081 47.49 54.49 12.37
CA LEU A 1081 47.71 53.10 12.83
C LEU A 1081 46.42 52.26 12.99
N LEU A 1082 46.34 51.19 12.20
CA LEU A 1082 46.16 49.80 12.64
C LEU A 1082 45.38 49.54 13.95
N VAL A 1083 44.17 48.98 13.83
CA VAL A 1083 43.49 48.21 14.90
C VAL A 1083 42.92 46.92 14.30
N LYS A 1084 43.30 45.77 14.87
CA LYS A 1084 42.56 44.50 14.76
C LYS A 1084 41.70 44.34 16.01
N VAL A 1085 40.39 44.15 15.87
CA VAL A 1085 39.57 43.52 16.92
C VAL A 1085 38.71 42.42 16.27
N LYS A 1086 38.70 41.25 16.90
CA LYS A 1086 37.72 40.19 16.64
C LYS A 1086 36.61 40.30 17.69
N SER A 1087 35.35 40.17 17.30
CA SER A 1087 34.26 39.83 18.21
C SER A 1087 33.18 39.07 17.46
N LYS A 1088 32.92 37.82 17.88
CA LYS A 1088 31.79 37.01 17.44
C LYS A 1088 30.66 37.12 18.48
N GLU A 1089 29.45 36.75 18.04
CA GLU A 1089 28.33 36.30 18.88
C GLU A 1089 27.63 37.33 19.79
N ARG A 1090 26.35 37.01 20.09
CA ARG A 1090 25.28 37.91 20.59
C ARG A 1090 24.84 38.92 19.50
N VAL A 1091 23.55 39.17 19.29
CA VAL A 1091 22.37 38.85 20.12
C VAL A 1091 21.52 37.73 19.52
N VAL A 1092 21.06 36.81 20.37
CA VAL A 1092 19.81 36.06 20.21
C VAL A 1092 18.91 36.51 21.36
N GLY A 1093 17.71 36.97 21.03
CA GLY A 1093 16.76 37.53 22.00
C GLY A 1093 15.91 38.64 21.37
N GLU A 1094 14.69 38.80 21.89
CA GLU A 1094 13.83 39.97 21.68
C GLU A 1094 13.47 40.32 20.22
N LEU A 1095 12.50 39.60 19.65
CA LEU A 1095 11.34 40.21 18.97
C LEU A 1095 10.21 39.17 18.82
N LYS A 1096 9.52 38.90 19.93
CA LYS A 1096 8.24 38.16 19.97
C LYS A 1096 7.28 38.95 20.86
N VAL A 1097 6.04 39.12 20.40
CA VAL A 1097 4.95 39.90 21.06
C VAL A 1097 5.14 41.42 21.04
N MET A 1098 4.78 42.05 19.92
CA MET A 1098 3.65 43.00 19.81
C MET A 1098 3.23 43.05 18.33
N GLY A 1099 1.96 43.19 17.95
CA GLY A 1099 0.75 43.19 18.77
C GLY A 1099 -0.40 43.97 18.10
N SER A 1100 -1.47 43.27 17.72
CA SER A 1100 -2.80 43.82 17.41
C SER A 1100 -2.92 44.87 16.30
N THR A 1101 -3.13 44.42 15.06
CA THR A 1101 -4.31 44.82 14.27
C THR A 1101 -4.70 43.67 13.33
#